data_AF-A0A7J3L1A7-F1
#
_entry.id   AF-A0A7J3L1A7-F1
#
_cell.length_a   1.000
_cell.length_b   1.000
_cell.length_c   1.000
_cell.angle_alpha   90.00
_cell.angle_beta   90.00
_cell.angle_gamma   90.00
#
_symmetry.space_group_name_H-M   'P 1'
#
loop_
_entity.id
_entity.type
_entity.pdbx_description
1 polymer ?
#
loop_
_entity_poly.entity_id
_entity_poly.type
_entity_poly.pdbx_seq_one_letter_code
_entity_poly.pdbx_strand_id
1 'polypeptide(L)'
;MENYLRFNCTIKVCTLIVSIIVAIFIFRLRTELCRADIESEKAAFLSLINQYRQQNGLQPLSLSSTLSTAAQLHSEDMANRNYFSHTTPEGKTFVDRIIEAGYTHFTCLGENIAAGFSTAQAVFEAWKNSPSHNENMLNPCFEEIGIGLAYSASSTYKWYWTTDFGGYDDSGSGGGGGGGGFTPNTNNPPNRPEKPSGPILGHVDEEYTFTTVSEDPDGDHVMYVFDWGDGSSSMTEYVPSGIPVGLTHSWSKPGTYSVKAMVRDENGAISPWSPIATIQIIIPKLNVVVTSNVNVRITVDGANYSIPMTFEWLKNTIHNVSVPQSIGFMEGGRYFFKHWSDGIKNNTRTIVVRSNVSLVAIYEIQYLFTYRTNPNNFTSNWYSNGTVLKLSVEPFIQIGYGERLAFKKWSNNATDLNISIIVNKPDFIEALWCKQFLIKLYSPYGIPYGGGWYDEGSTVKFWVDPRVIELENGTRRIFEAWVGEGQGSYSGCDLSPVIIVKNQINETALWRTEYFLTVDTDYGNPSGTGWYNISSTAEIFIESVVYESPVVRHVFQGWRGGFEEKSNNITLKVDAPIVLKAVWNTEYYLNVSSEYGEVWGGGWYLNNSYASFGVKPPPFHIIPYVFEGWEGDFYFRNLNATIVMDGPKKVVAKWRRDYTWVALISISIIITCTIVYYGR
;
A
#
# COMPACT_ATOMS: atom_id res chain seq x y z
N MET A 1 35.89 -41.00 -63.34
CA MET A 1 35.72 -41.00 -61.87
C MET A 1 37.05 -40.86 -61.13
N GLU A 2 38.17 -41.35 -61.66
CA GLU A 2 39.51 -41.20 -61.05
C GLU A 2 40.06 -39.76 -60.98
N ASN A 3 39.82 -38.92 -62.00
CA ASN A 3 40.34 -37.54 -61.99
C ASN A 3 39.68 -36.63 -60.93
N TYR A 4 38.42 -36.91 -60.55
CA TYR A 4 37.69 -36.14 -59.52
C TYR A 4 38.10 -36.55 -58.09
N LEU A 5 38.51 -37.80 -57.90
CA LEU A 5 39.06 -38.31 -56.64
C LEU A 5 40.52 -37.84 -56.42
N ARG A 6 41.32 -37.77 -57.49
CA ARG A 6 42.70 -37.22 -57.40
C ARG A 6 42.70 -35.72 -57.11
N PHE A 7 41.82 -34.93 -57.74
CA PHE A 7 41.75 -33.47 -57.51
C PHE A 7 41.33 -33.11 -56.07
N ASN A 8 40.37 -33.84 -55.49
CA ASN A 8 39.96 -33.65 -54.10
C ASN A 8 40.98 -34.17 -53.07
N CYS A 9 41.76 -35.20 -53.42
CA CYS A 9 42.85 -35.67 -52.56
C CYS A 9 44.01 -34.66 -52.52
N THR A 10 44.39 -34.10 -53.68
CA THR A 10 45.45 -33.08 -53.75
C THR A 10 45.07 -31.79 -53.03
N ILE A 11 43.81 -31.33 -53.10
CA ILE A 11 43.33 -30.14 -52.37
C ILE A 11 43.31 -30.39 -50.85
N LYS A 12 42.91 -31.59 -50.39
CA LYS A 12 42.92 -31.95 -48.96
C LYS A 12 44.34 -32.11 -48.38
N VAL A 13 45.27 -32.65 -49.17
CA VAL A 13 46.67 -32.76 -48.76
C VAL A 13 47.34 -31.38 -48.74
N CYS A 14 47.09 -30.52 -49.73
CA CYS A 14 47.61 -29.15 -49.73
C CYS A 14 47.04 -28.29 -48.58
N THR A 15 45.75 -28.42 -48.24
CA THR A 15 45.16 -27.70 -47.08
C THR A 15 45.68 -28.21 -45.74
N LEU A 16 45.95 -29.52 -45.61
CA LEU A 16 46.58 -30.08 -44.41
C LEU A 16 48.03 -29.61 -44.24
N ILE A 17 48.81 -29.58 -45.33
CA ILE A 17 50.21 -29.12 -45.31
C ILE A 17 50.28 -27.61 -45.00
N VAL A 18 49.42 -26.78 -45.61
CA VAL A 18 49.35 -25.35 -45.29
C VAL A 18 48.93 -25.12 -43.84
N SER A 19 47.98 -25.90 -43.32
CA SER A 19 47.55 -25.80 -41.91
C SER A 19 48.67 -26.20 -40.93
N ILE A 20 49.48 -27.22 -41.27
CA ILE A 20 50.63 -27.64 -40.48
C ILE A 20 51.75 -26.60 -40.53
N ILE A 21 52.04 -26.01 -41.70
CA ILE A 21 53.04 -24.95 -41.84
C ILE A 21 52.60 -23.69 -41.09
N VAL A 22 51.33 -23.30 -41.18
CA VAL A 22 50.76 -22.16 -40.43
C VAL A 22 50.77 -22.45 -38.93
N ALA A 23 50.46 -23.68 -38.49
CA ALA A 23 50.55 -24.06 -37.08
C ALA A 23 52.00 -24.05 -36.57
N ILE A 24 52.98 -24.52 -37.36
CA ILE A 24 54.40 -24.47 -37.01
C ILE A 24 54.90 -23.02 -37.00
N PHE A 25 54.44 -22.17 -37.94
CA PHE A 25 54.79 -20.76 -37.99
C PHE A 25 54.17 -19.98 -36.82
N ILE A 26 52.89 -20.24 -36.47
CA ILE A 26 52.22 -19.68 -35.29
C ILE A 26 52.85 -20.19 -33.99
N PHE A 27 53.27 -21.45 -33.93
CA PHE A 27 53.97 -22.01 -32.77
C PHE A 27 55.36 -21.38 -32.62
N ARG A 28 56.10 -21.20 -33.72
CA ARG A 28 57.39 -20.48 -33.76
C ARG A 28 57.24 -19.00 -33.38
N LEU A 29 56.24 -18.30 -33.92
CA LEU A 29 55.90 -16.92 -33.54
C LEU A 29 55.48 -16.80 -32.07
N ARG A 30 54.70 -17.77 -31.54
CA ARG A 30 54.33 -17.81 -30.12
C ARG A 30 55.53 -18.07 -29.21
N THR A 31 56.46 -18.95 -29.60
CA THR A 31 57.67 -19.20 -28.81
C THR A 31 58.62 -18.01 -28.81
N GLU A 32 58.74 -17.27 -29.93
CA GLU A 32 59.58 -16.07 -29.99
C GLU A 32 58.94 -14.86 -29.27
N LEU A 33 57.62 -14.69 -29.36
CA LEU A 33 56.88 -13.66 -28.61
C LEU A 33 56.86 -13.93 -27.10
N CYS A 34 56.69 -15.19 -26.66
CA CYS A 34 56.74 -15.58 -25.25
C CYS A 34 58.15 -15.41 -24.64
N ARG A 35 59.19 -15.73 -25.43
CA ARG A 35 60.58 -15.52 -25.01
C ARG A 35 60.95 -14.04 -24.93
N ALA A 36 60.46 -13.20 -25.84
CA ALA A 36 60.68 -11.75 -25.77
C ALA A 36 60.00 -11.10 -24.54
N ASP A 37 58.81 -11.60 -24.17
CA ASP A 37 58.06 -11.15 -22.98
C ASP A 37 58.77 -11.54 -21.67
N ILE A 38 59.29 -12.78 -21.58
CA ILE A 38 60.06 -13.28 -20.42
C ILE A 38 61.35 -12.48 -20.20
N GLU A 39 62.12 -12.21 -21.26
CA GLU A 39 63.38 -11.47 -21.13
C GLU A 39 63.13 -9.98 -20.79
N SER A 40 62.04 -9.40 -21.30
CA SER A 40 61.59 -8.05 -20.92
C SER A 40 61.26 -7.98 -19.42
N GLU A 41 60.54 -8.97 -18.90
CA GLU A 41 60.15 -9.05 -17.50
C GLU A 41 61.35 -9.27 -16.56
N LYS A 42 62.33 -10.10 -16.94
CA LYS A 42 63.58 -10.24 -16.17
C LYS A 42 64.38 -8.93 -16.11
N ALA A 43 64.47 -8.19 -17.22
CA ALA A 43 65.18 -6.91 -17.27
C ALA A 43 64.46 -5.82 -16.44
N ALA A 44 63.12 -5.79 -16.49
CA ALA A 44 62.31 -4.93 -15.63
C ALA A 44 62.54 -5.27 -14.15
N PHE A 45 62.64 -6.55 -13.82
CA PHE A 45 62.85 -7.00 -12.45
C PHE A 45 64.21 -6.59 -11.88
N LEU A 46 65.30 -6.76 -12.65
CA LEU A 46 66.62 -6.25 -12.28
C LEU A 46 66.59 -4.74 -12.02
N SER A 47 65.89 -3.99 -12.87
CA SER A 47 65.77 -2.53 -12.74
C SER A 47 65.06 -2.12 -11.45
N LEU A 48 63.98 -2.82 -11.08
CA LEU A 48 63.24 -2.58 -9.83
C LEU A 48 64.11 -2.86 -8.59
N ILE A 49 64.81 -4.00 -8.58
CA ILE A 49 65.71 -4.37 -7.48
C ILE A 49 66.83 -3.34 -7.34
N ASN A 50 67.48 -2.95 -8.44
CA ASN A 50 68.58 -1.99 -8.43
C ASN A 50 68.12 -0.59 -8.02
N GLN A 51 66.96 -0.14 -8.47
CA GLN A 51 66.37 1.12 -8.01
C GLN A 51 66.11 1.09 -6.51
N TYR A 52 65.61 -0.03 -5.99
CA TYR A 52 65.34 -0.22 -4.57
C TYR A 52 66.60 -0.28 -3.72
N ARG A 53 67.66 -0.95 -4.20
CA ARG A 53 68.97 -0.96 -3.56
C ARG A 53 69.57 0.45 -3.49
N GLN A 54 69.50 1.20 -4.58
CA GLN A 54 69.95 2.60 -4.61
C GLN A 54 69.17 3.50 -3.65
N GLN A 55 67.84 3.32 -3.54
CA GLN A 55 67.02 4.04 -2.56
C GLN A 55 67.43 3.76 -1.11
N ASN A 56 68.02 2.59 -0.85
CA ASN A 56 68.52 2.17 0.46
C ASN A 56 70.04 2.33 0.63
N GLY A 57 70.69 3.09 -0.26
CA GLY A 57 72.12 3.43 -0.14
C GLY A 57 73.10 2.32 -0.55
N LEU A 58 72.63 1.29 -1.25
CA LEU A 58 73.45 0.16 -1.71
C LEU A 58 73.83 0.30 -3.19
N GLN A 59 74.92 -0.36 -3.58
CA GLN A 59 75.32 -0.45 -4.98
C GLN A 59 74.34 -1.31 -5.80
N PRO A 60 74.08 -0.97 -7.08
CA PRO A 60 73.30 -1.81 -7.97
C PRO A 60 74.02 -3.13 -8.24
N LEU A 61 73.26 -4.20 -8.43
CA LEU A 61 73.75 -5.53 -8.78
C LEU A 61 74.00 -5.64 -10.28
N SER A 62 75.06 -6.33 -10.65
CA SER A 62 75.39 -6.73 -12.03
C SER A 62 74.78 -8.09 -12.37
N LEU A 63 74.35 -8.29 -13.61
CA LEU A 63 73.80 -9.58 -14.03
C LEU A 63 74.92 -10.57 -14.34
N SER A 64 74.98 -11.69 -13.60
CA SER A 64 75.95 -12.76 -13.85
C SER A 64 75.36 -13.85 -14.77
N SER A 65 76.16 -14.32 -15.72
CA SER A 65 75.74 -15.34 -16.68
C SER A 65 75.63 -16.73 -16.06
N THR A 66 76.49 -17.05 -15.10
CA THR A 66 76.50 -18.35 -14.40
C THR A 66 75.37 -18.41 -13.38
N LEU A 67 75.16 -17.36 -12.58
CA LEU A 67 74.00 -17.25 -11.68
C LEU A 67 72.68 -17.24 -12.46
N SER A 68 72.61 -16.55 -13.60
CA SER A 68 71.39 -16.56 -14.44
C SER A 68 71.10 -17.95 -14.98
N THR A 69 72.13 -18.74 -15.27
CA THR A 69 71.98 -20.14 -15.71
C THR A 69 71.41 -21.00 -14.58
N ALA A 70 71.94 -20.88 -13.37
CA ALA A 70 71.43 -21.60 -12.19
C ALA A 70 69.95 -21.24 -11.91
N ALA A 71 69.65 -19.95 -11.86
CA ALA A 71 68.31 -19.45 -11.57
C ALA A 71 67.30 -19.87 -12.64
N GLN A 72 67.68 -19.80 -13.92
CA GLN A 72 66.81 -20.20 -15.03
C GLN A 72 66.51 -21.70 -15.01
N LEU A 73 67.54 -22.53 -14.84
CA LEU A 73 67.36 -23.99 -14.76
C LEU A 73 66.46 -24.37 -13.59
N HIS A 74 66.59 -23.69 -12.45
CA HIS A 74 65.74 -23.96 -11.29
C HIS A 74 64.28 -23.56 -11.51
N SER A 75 64.04 -22.38 -12.09
CA SER A 75 62.68 -21.95 -12.46
C SER A 75 62.02 -22.93 -13.44
N GLU A 76 62.76 -23.40 -14.46
CA GLU A 76 62.28 -24.40 -15.40
C GLU A 76 62.01 -25.74 -14.73
N ASP A 77 62.88 -26.16 -13.83
CA ASP A 77 62.75 -27.41 -13.09
C ASP A 77 61.52 -27.42 -12.18
N MET A 78 61.31 -26.35 -11.41
CA MET A 78 60.10 -26.14 -10.62
C MET A 78 58.83 -26.16 -11.48
N ALA A 79 58.85 -25.50 -12.64
CA ALA A 79 57.73 -25.43 -13.57
C ALA A 79 57.44 -26.78 -14.25
N ASN A 80 58.46 -27.55 -14.60
CA ASN A 80 58.34 -28.82 -15.31
C ASN A 80 57.93 -29.96 -14.38
N ARG A 81 58.42 -29.96 -13.14
CA ARG A 81 58.16 -31.02 -12.15
C ARG A 81 57.11 -30.63 -11.11
N ASN A 82 56.48 -29.47 -11.30
CA ASN A 82 55.35 -28.97 -10.53
C ASN A 82 55.58 -28.93 -9.00
N TYR A 83 56.71 -28.35 -8.59
CA TYR A 83 57.05 -28.15 -7.19
C TYR A 83 57.52 -26.71 -6.94
N PHE A 84 57.60 -26.29 -5.68
CA PHE A 84 58.07 -24.96 -5.31
C PHE A 84 58.90 -25.05 -4.02
N SER A 85 60.22 -24.97 -4.16
CA SER A 85 61.21 -25.20 -3.09
C SER A 85 62.58 -24.66 -3.48
N HIS A 86 63.37 -24.20 -2.50
CA HIS A 86 64.79 -23.84 -2.68
C HIS A 86 65.68 -25.06 -2.99
N THR A 87 65.22 -26.26 -2.60
CA THR A 87 65.93 -27.53 -2.81
C THR A 87 65.16 -28.39 -3.80
N THR A 88 65.86 -29.00 -4.76
CA THR A 88 65.23 -29.92 -5.73
C THR A 88 64.72 -31.19 -5.02
N PRO A 89 63.77 -31.95 -5.61
CA PRO A 89 63.32 -33.24 -5.08
C PRO A 89 64.44 -34.26 -4.79
N GLU A 90 65.57 -34.15 -5.49
CA GLU A 90 66.76 -34.99 -5.27
C GLU A 90 67.64 -34.52 -4.11
N GLY A 91 67.31 -33.38 -3.49
CA GLY A 91 68.08 -32.79 -2.39
C GLY A 91 69.16 -31.80 -2.82
N LYS A 92 69.22 -31.38 -4.09
CA LYS A 92 70.21 -30.36 -4.53
C LYS A 92 69.79 -28.98 -4.06
N THR A 93 70.65 -28.33 -3.28
CA THR A 93 70.46 -26.97 -2.76
C THR A 93 70.73 -25.92 -3.84
N PHE A 94 70.38 -24.66 -3.59
CA PHE A 94 70.72 -23.55 -4.52
C PHE A 94 72.23 -23.37 -4.67
N VAL A 95 73.01 -23.60 -3.62
CA VAL A 95 74.47 -23.59 -3.66
C VAL A 95 75.01 -24.65 -4.63
N ASP A 96 74.48 -25.88 -4.58
CA ASP A 96 74.88 -26.95 -5.51
C ASP A 96 74.59 -26.57 -6.97
N ARG A 97 73.43 -25.94 -7.24
CA ARG A 97 73.04 -25.49 -8.58
C ARG A 97 73.92 -24.35 -9.10
N ILE A 98 74.28 -23.41 -8.23
CA ILE A 98 75.19 -22.30 -8.54
C ILE A 98 76.60 -22.83 -8.88
N ILE A 99 77.11 -23.79 -8.09
CA ILE A 99 78.38 -24.49 -8.37
C ILE A 99 78.33 -25.20 -9.72
N GLU A 100 77.27 -25.98 -9.98
CA GLU A 100 77.08 -26.72 -11.22
C GLU A 100 76.97 -25.81 -12.45
N ALA A 101 76.44 -24.59 -12.27
CA ALA A 101 76.37 -23.56 -13.31
C ALA A 101 77.71 -22.83 -13.55
N GLY A 102 78.74 -23.11 -12.75
CA GLY A 102 80.11 -22.63 -12.95
C GLY A 102 80.48 -21.37 -12.16
N TYR A 103 79.63 -20.87 -11.27
CA TYR A 103 80.00 -19.79 -10.35
C TYR A 103 80.88 -20.39 -9.26
N THR A 104 82.14 -19.95 -9.14
CA THR A 104 83.15 -20.61 -8.27
C THR A 104 83.47 -19.85 -6.98
N HIS A 105 82.73 -18.76 -6.71
CA HIS A 105 82.94 -17.88 -5.57
C HIS A 105 81.78 -17.97 -4.56
N PHE A 106 81.98 -18.69 -3.46
CA PHE A 106 80.92 -19.03 -2.49
C PHE A 106 80.95 -18.20 -1.21
N THR A 107 81.65 -17.06 -1.22
CA THR A 107 81.82 -16.20 -0.04
C THR A 107 80.54 -15.52 0.38
N CYS A 108 79.63 -15.28 -0.58
CA CYS A 108 78.33 -14.68 -0.33
C CYS A 108 77.32 -15.15 -1.37
N LEU A 109 76.34 -15.95 -0.96
CA LEU A 109 75.31 -16.49 -1.84
C LEU A 109 73.93 -16.32 -1.20
N GLY A 110 72.91 -16.14 -2.03
CA GLY A 110 71.51 -16.13 -1.61
C GLY A 110 70.59 -16.53 -2.74
N GLU A 111 69.38 -16.96 -2.40
CA GLU A 111 68.32 -17.25 -3.38
C GLU A 111 66.99 -16.67 -2.89
N ASN A 112 66.24 -16.03 -3.80
CA ASN A 112 64.81 -15.79 -3.62
C ASN A 112 64.04 -16.54 -4.71
N ILE A 113 62.90 -17.15 -4.35
CA ILE A 113 61.98 -17.78 -5.31
C ILE A 113 60.56 -17.23 -5.17
N ALA A 114 59.81 -17.18 -6.27
CA ALA A 114 58.39 -16.84 -6.28
C ALA A 114 57.62 -17.68 -7.30
N ALA A 115 56.34 -17.90 -7.06
CA ALA A 115 55.48 -18.58 -8.01
C ALA A 115 54.08 -17.96 -8.04
N GLY A 116 53.41 -18.00 -9.20
CA GLY A 116 52.05 -17.47 -9.37
C GLY A 116 51.96 -16.01 -9.84
N PHE A 117 53.08 -15.33 -9.98
CA PHE A 117 53.15 -13.93 -10.41
C PHE A 117 53.59 -13.84 -11.86
N SER A 118 52.81 -13.16 -12.70
CA SER A 118 53.10 -13.04 -14.13
C SER A 118 53.90 -11.79 -14.50
N THR A 119 54.27 -10.94 -13.52
CA THR A 119 54.98 -9.67 -13.78
C THR A 119 56.05 -9.40 -12.70
N ALA A 120 57.15 -8.79 -13.11
CA ALA A 120 58.27 -8.36 -12.28
C ALA A 120 57.84 -7.45 -11.14
N GLN A 121 56.95 -6.49 -11.41
CA GLN A 121 56.42 -5.57 -10.38
C GLN A 121 55.71 -6.32 -9.26
N ALA A 122 54.90 -7.33 -9.60
CA ALA A 122 54.15 -8.10 -8.61
C ALA A 122 55.07 -8.95 -7.74
N VAL A 123 56.11 -9.57 -8.33
CA VAL A 123 57.14 -10.31 -7.57
C VAL A 123 57.93 -9.35 -6.68
N PHE A 124 58.34 -8.20 -7.21
CA PHE A 124 59.11 -7.20 -6.47
C PHE A 124 58.35 -6.71 -5.23
N GLU A 125 57.08 -6.33 -5.38
CA GLU A 125 56.26 -5.91 -4.23
C GLU A 125 56.03 -7.04 -3.23
N ALA A 126 55.85 -8.28 -3.71
CA ALA A 126 55.72 -9.43 -2.83
C ALA A 126 57.00 -9.68 -1.99
N TRP A 127 58.17 -9.61 -2.61
CA TRP A 127 59.45 -9.78 -1.92
C TRP A 127 59.79 -8.60 -1.01
N LYS A 128 59.51 -7.37 -1.42
CA LYS A 128 59.72 -6.17 -0.60
C LYS A 128 58.92 -6.21 0.71
N ASN A 129 57.71 -6.75 0.66
CA ASN A 129 56.84 -6.90 1.84
C ASN A 129 57.12 -8.17 2.66
N SER A 130 58.10 -9.00 2.27
CA SER A 130 58.49 -10.20 2.98
C SER A 130 59.87 -9.99 3.64
N PRO A 131 59.99 -10.01 4.98
CA PRO A 131 61.25 -9.70 5.67
C PRO A 131 62.47 -10.47 5.13
N SER A 132 62.38 -11.80 4.99
CA SER A 132 63.49 -12.65 4.51
C SER A 132 63.89 -12.38 3.04
N HIS A 133 62.92 -12.25 2.13
CA HIS A 133 63.23 -11.94 0.72
C HIS A 133 63.77 -10.52 0.54
N ASN A 134 63.25 -9.57 1.33
CA ASN A 134 63.70 -8.18 1.35
C ASN A 134 65.13 -8.05 1.89
N GLU A 135 65.49 -8.86 2.89
CA GLU A 135 66.86 -8.95 3.40
C GLU A 135 67.84 -9.36 2.30
N ASN A 136 67.53 -10.39 1.50
CA ASN A 136 68.36 -10.76 0.35
C ASN A 136 68.49 -9.62 -0.68
N MET A 137 67.40 -8.92 -1.02
CA MET A 137 67.46 -7.79 -1.97
C MET A 137 68.28 -6.61 -1.45
N LEU A 138 68.40 -6.45 -0.13
CA LEU A 138 69.15 -5.37 0.53
C LEU A 138 70.46 -5.83 1.19
N ASN A 139 70.91 -7.06 0.90
CA ASN A 139 72.15 -7.54 1.48
C ASN A 139 73.35 -6.83 0.80
N PRO A 140 74.20 -6.11 1.56
CA PRO A 140 75.35 -5.38 1.01
C PRO A 140 76.46 -6.30 0.49
N CYS A 141 76.44 -7.57 0.88
CA CYS A 141 77.42 -8.58 0.50
C CYS A 141 77.22 -9.10 -0.94
N PHE A 142 76.08 -8.80 -1.57
CA PHE A 142 75.82 -9.15 -2.97
C PHE A 142 76.25 -8.04 -3.93
N GLU A 143 76.99 -8.43 -4.95
CA GLU A 143 77.45 -7.58 -6.07
C GLU A 143 76.81 -8.03 -7.39
N GLU A 144 76.42 -9.30 -7.49
CA GLU A 144 75.85 -9.92 -8.68
C GLU A 144 74.51 -10.61 -8.42
N ILE A 145 73.73 -10.75 -9.50
CA ILE A 145 72.44 -11.44 -9.51
C ILE A 145 72.26 -12.25 -10.80
N GLY A 146 71.63 -13.42 -10.70
CA GLY A 146 71.06 -14.17 -11.79
C GLY A 146 69.54 -14.18 -11.68
N ILE A 147 68.83 -14.10 -12.81
CA ILE A 147 67.35 -14.08 -12.82
C ILE A 147 66.79 -15.16 -13.74
N GLY A 148 66.05 -16.09 -13.14
CA GLY A 148 65.28 -17.14 -13.80
C GLY A 148 63.79 -16.83 -13.85
N LEU A 149 63.16 -17.13 -14.99
CA LEU A 149 61.71 -17.08 -15.15
C LEU A 149 61.26 -18.21 -16.08
N ALA A 150 60.30 -19.00 -15.62
CA ALA A 150 59.70 -20.06 -16.41
C ALA A 150 58.17 -20.03 -16.34
N TYR A 151 57.54 -20.40 -17.46
CA TYR A 151 56.09 -20.59 -17.56
C TYR A 151 55.76 -22.02 -17.98
N SER A 152 54.89 -22.68 -17.23
CA SER A 152 54.34 -23.99 -17.55
C SER A 152 52.84 -23.98 -17.34
N ALA A 153 52.07 -24.01 -18.44
CA ALA A 153 50.60 -23.98 -18.37
C ALA A 153 49.99 -25.17 -17.60
N SER A 154 50.72 -26.28 -17.51
CA SER A 154 50.34 -27.51 -16.80
C SER A 154 50.73 -27.52 -15.31
N SER A 155 51.54 -26.57 -14.87
CA SER A 155 51.96 -26.46 -13.46
C SER A 155 50.93 -25.72 -12.61
N THR A 156 50.92 -25.99 -11.31
CA THR A 156 50.00 -25.42 -10.31
C THR A 156 50.07 -23.89 -10.27
N TYR A 157 51.27 -23.32 -10.33
CA TYR A 157 51.45 -21.87 -10.19
C TYR A 157 51.65 -21.13 -11.51
N LYS A 158 51.81 -21.87 -12.62
CA LYS A 158 52.05 -21.38 -13.98
C LYS A 158 53.36 -20.64 -14.18
N TRP A 159 53.63 -19.59 -13.40
CA TRP A 159 54.84 -18.77 -13.45
C TRP A 159 55.74 -19.08 -12.25
N TYR A 160 57.05 -19.21 -12.50
CA TYR A 160 58.07 -19.47 -11.48
C TYR A 160 59.24 -18.53 -11.72
N TRP A 161 59.70 -17.91 -10.64
CA TRP A 161 60.80 -16.96 -10.61
C TRP A 161 61.86 -17.42 -9.63
N THR A 162 63.12 -17.21 -9.99
CA THR A 162 64.28 -17.44 -9.14
C THR A 162 65.22 -16.26 -9.30
N THR A 163 65.78 -15.75 -8.20
CA THR A 163 66.99 -14.92 -8.24
C THR A 163 68.06 -15.54 -7.39
N ASP A 164 69.22 -15.79 -7.98
CA ASP A 164 70.42 -16.24 -7.29
C ASP A 164 71.37 -15.05 -7.16
N PHE A 165 71.93 -14.82 -5.97
CA PHE A 165 72.81 -13.69 -5.67
C PHE A 165 74.23 -14.17 -5.39
N GLY A 166 75.22 -13.36 -5.77
CA GLY A 166 76.64 -13.62 -5.57
C GLY A 166 77.41 -12.38 -5.14
N GLY A 167 78.49 -12.56 -4.39
CA GLY A 167 79.33 -11.47 -3.86
C GLY A 167 80.60 -11.17 -4.66
N TYR A 168 80.77 -11.72 -5.87
CA TYR A 168 81.98 -11.55 -6.66
C TYR A 168 81.66 -11.46 -8.16
N ASP A 169 82.21 -10.44 -8.84
CA ASP A 169 82.06 -10.24 -10.29
C ASP A 169 82.77 -11.33 -11.11
N ASP A 170 82.00 -12.21 -11.77
CA ASP A 170 82.53 -13.29 -12.61
C ASP A 170 82.68 -12.93 -14.10
N SER A 171 82.51 -11.66 -14.46
CA SER A 171 82.58 -11.17 -15.85
C SER A 171 84.02 -11.04 -16.39
N GLY A 172 84.72 -12.18 -16.46
CA GLY A 172 85.87 -12.39 -17.35
C GLY A 172 87.12 -12.97 -16.68
N SER A 173 87.31 -14.28 -16.76
CA SER A 173 88.61 -14.86 -17.17
C SER A 173 88.50 -16.36 -17.45
N GLY A 174 89.13 -16.79 -18.55
CA GLY A 174 89.47 -18.17 -18.79
C GLY A 174 90.90 -18.47 -18.33
N GLY A 175 91.10 -19.65 -17.76
CA GLY A 175 92.30 -20.50 -17.84
C GLY A 175 93.65 -19.99 -17.30
N GLY A 176 94.24 -20.75 -16.38
CA GLY A 176 95.70 -20.82 -16.23
C GLY A 176 96.18 -21.03 -14.78
N GLY A 177 96.71 -22.22 -14.49
CA GLY A 177 97.23 -22.59 -13.17
C GLY A 177 98.65 -22.09 -12.87
N GLY A 178 99.11 -22.38 -11.64
CA GLY A 178 100.50 -22.21 -11.21
C GLY A 178 100.61 -22.18 -9.69
N GLY A 179 101.13 -23.26 -9.10
CA GLY A 179 101.20 -23.45 -7.65
C GLY A 179 102.40 -22.82 -6.95
N GLY A 180 102.43 -22.97 -5.63
CA GLY A 180 103.63 -22.79 -4.82
C GLY A 180 103.38 -22.64 -3.31
N GLY A 181 103.79 -23.66 -2.53
CA GLY A 181 104.37 -23.46 -1.20
C GLY A 181 103.47 -23.63 0.03
N PHE A 182 103.37 -24.86 0.54
CA PHE A 182 102.89 -25.16 1.89
C PHE A 182 103.99 -24.97 2.94
N THR A 183 103.60 -24.47 4.11
CA THR A 183 104.17 -24.84 5.41
C THR A 183 103.00 -25.18 6.36
N PRO A 184 103.01 -26.30 7.09
CA PRO A 184 101.83 -26.82 7.77
C PRO A 184 101.69 -26.22 9.18
N ASN A 185 100.67 -25.39 9.39
CA ASN A 185 99.96 -25.39 10.67
C ASN A 185 98.78 -26.35 10.51
N THR A 186 98.70 -27.34 11.39
CA THR A 186 97.59 -28.30 11.41
C THR A 186 96.36 -27.60 11.96
N ASN A 187 95.43 -27.21 11.09
CA ASN A 187 94.10 -26.73 11.46
C ASN A 187 93.22 -27.93 11.83
N ASN A 188 92.87 -28.05 13.11
CA ASN A 188 91.94 -29.07 13.59
C ASN A 188 90.51 -28.55 13.42
N PRO A 189 89.58 -29.37 12.89
CA PRO A 189 88.21 -28.92 12.73
C PRO A 189 87.56 -28.61 14.09
N PRO A 190 86.61 -27.64 14.14
CA PRO A 190 85.85 -27.36 15.34
C PRO A 190 85.16 -28.60 15.89
N ASN A 191 84.97 -28.65 17.21
CA ASN A 191 84.18 -29.71 17.81
C ASN A 191 82.75 -29.70 17.26
N ARG A 192 82.08 -30.86 17.37
CA ARG A 192 80.67 -30.95 17.08
C ARG A 192 79.89 -30.05 18.06
N PRO A 193 79.10 -29.06 17.59
CA PRO A 193 78.28 -28.24 18.48
C PRO A 193 77.29 -29.07 19.29
N GLU A 194 76.93 -28.54 20.46
CA GLU A 194 75.88 -29.10 21.29
C GLU A 194 74.54 -29.14 20.54
N LYS A 195 73.61 -29.98 21.03
CA LYS A 195 72.25 -30.01 20.50
C LYS A 195 71.61 -28.61 20.68
N PRO A 196 71.09 -27.97 19.62
CA PRO A 196 70.40 -26.70 19.75
C PRO A 196 69.28 -26.76 20.80
N SER A 197 69.22 -25.77 21.68
CA SER A 197 68.20 -25.62 22.72
C SER A 197 67.21 -24.54 22.31
N GLY A 198 65.91 -24.85 22.35
CA GLY A 198 64.83 -23.94 21.95
C GLY A 198 63.46 -24.57 22.20
N PRO A 199 62.36 -23.85 21.85
CA PRO A 199 61.00 -24.36 21.99
C PRO A 199 60.75 -25.63 21.18
N ILE A 200 59.96 -26.56 21.72
CA ILE A 200 59.56 -27.79 21.01
C ILE A 200 58.21 -27.67 20.27
N LEU A 201 57.47 -26.59 20.53
CA LEU A 201 56.17 -26.28 19.94
C LEU A 201 56.11 -24.80 19.60
N GLY A 202 55.64 -24.47 18.40
CA GLY A 202 55.45 -23.12 17.92
C GLY A 202 54.27 -23.01 16.96
N HIS A 203 54.04 -21.81 16.47
CA HIS A 203 53.00 -21.40 15.55
C HIS A 203 53.58 -20.88 14.25
N VAL A 204 52.82 -21.05 13.17
CA VAL A 204 53.22 -20.52 11.87
C VAL A 204 53.41 -19.01 11.93
N ASP A 205 54.44 -18.52 11.23
CA ASP A 205 54.81 -17.10 11.12
C ASP A 205 55.20 -16.42 12.44
N GLU A 206 55.48 -17.18 13.49
CA GLU A 206 56.08 -16.68 14.74
C GLU A 206 57.57 -17.03 14.78
N GLU A 207 58.34 -16.14 15.40
CA GLU A 207 59.78 -16.26 15.54
C GLU A 207 60.18 -17.08 16.77
N TYR A 208 61.10 -18.03 16.59
CA TYR A 208 61.65 -18.83 17.68
C TYR A 208 63.17 -18.86 17.62
N THR A 209 63.79 -18.65 18.78
CA THR A 209 65.25 -18.68 18.93
C THR A 209 65.74 -20.07 19.33
N PHE A 210 66.79 -20.55 18.66
CA PHE A 210 67.55 -21.72 19.07
C PHE A 210 68.99 -21.34 19.37
N THR A 211 69.52 -21.86 20.48
CA THR A 211 70.88 -21.58 20.92
C THR A 211 71.76 -22.82 20.90
N THR A 212 73.02 -22.72 20.50
CA THR A 212 74.02 -23.79 20.66
C THR A 212 75.41 -23.20 20.97
N VAL A 213 76.34 -24.05 21.35
CA VAL A 213 77.74 -23.73 21.60
C VAL A 213 78.65 -24.84 21.08
N SER A 214 79.84 -24.46 20.64
CA SER A 214 80.95 -25.34 20.26
C SER A 214 82.29 -24.66 20.56
N GLU A 215 83.33 -25.47 20.68
CA GLU A 215 84.71 -25.05 20.86
C GLU A 215 85.56 -25.53 19.69
N ASP A 216 86.39 -24.64 19.17
CA ASP A 216 87.50 -24.99 18.28
C ASP A 216 88.75 -25.39 19.09
N PRO A 217 89.38 -26.56 18.82
CA PRO A 217 90.57 -27.01 19.54
C PRO A 217 91.79 -26.09 19.44
N ASP A 218 91.90 -25.32 18.36
CA ASP A 218 92.99 -24.38 18.12
C ASP A 218 92.65 -22.97 18.62
N GLY A 219 91.40 -22.76 19.06
CA GLY A 219 90.90 -21.50 19.64
C GLY A 219 90.50 -20.46 18.61
N ASP A 220 90.36 -20.85 17.34
CA ASP A 220 89.98 -19.98 16.24
C ASP A 220 88.54 -19.44 16.42
N HIS A 221 88.23 -18.29 15.82
CA HIS A 221 86.83 -17.86 15.79
C HIS A 221 86.01 -18.82 14.93
N VAL A 222 84.76 -18.95 15.31
CA VAL A 222 83.85 -19.94 14.77
C VAL A 222 82.58 -19.28 14.26
N MET A 223 82.15 -19.69 13.08
CA MET A 223 80.88 -19.32 12.48
C MET A 223 79.90 -20.48 12.63
N TYR A 224 78.73 -20.23 13.22
CA TYR A 224 77.68 -21.23 13.32
C TYR A 224 76.78 -21.15 12.10
N VAL A 225 76.47 -22.32 11.54
CA VAL A 225 75.47 -22.48 10.48
C VAL A 225 74.32 -23.29 11.06
N PHE A 226 73.15 -22.68 11.18
CA PHE A 226 71.90 -23.36 11.55
C PHE A 226 71.18 -23.82 10.28
N ASP A 227 70.81 -25.10 10.24
CA ASP A 227 69.85 -25.65 9.29
C ASP A 227 68.51 -25.80 10.03
N TRP A 228 67.49 -25.12 9.52
CA TRP A 228 66.17 -25.03 10.14
C TRP A 228 65.22 -26.16 9.74
N GLY A 229 65.68 -27.09 8.88
CA GLY A 229 64.92 -28.27 8.46
C GLY A 229 63.78 -27.98 7.49
N ASP A 230 63.64 -26.75 7.01
CA ASP A 230 62.69 -26.32 5.97
C ASP A 230 63.38 -25.99 4.63
N GLY A 231 64.69 -26.28 4.53
CA GLY A 231 65.53 -25.95 3.38
C GLY A 231 66.20 -24.57 3.47
N SER A 232 65.93 -23.81 4.53
CA SER A 232 66.65 -22.57 4.83
C SER A 232 67.75 -22.79 5.87
N SER A 233 68.75 -21.91 5.84
CA SER A 233 69.84 -21.89 6.81
C SER A 233 70.20 -20.46 7.15
N SER A 234 70.67 -20.24 8.38
CA SER A 234 71.16 -18.94 8.84
C SER A 234 72.55 -19.10 9.42
N MET A 235 73.37 -18.08 9.28
CA MET A 235 74.75 -18.09 9.76
C MET A 235 74.98 -16.94 10.72
N THR A 236 75.84 -17.15 11.72
CA THR A 236 76.36 -16.05 12.52
C THR A 236 77.52 -15.37 11.79
N GLU A 237 77.97 -14.22 12.28
CA GLU A 237 79.35 -13.80 12.04
C GLU A 237 80.34 -14.76 12.75
N TYR A 238 81.63 -14.61 12.48
CA TYR A 238 82.67 -15.31 13.26
C TYR A 238 82.66 -14.80 14.70
N VAL A 239 82.44 -15.70 15.65
CA VAL A 239 82.41 -15.40 17.09
C VAL A 239 83.52 -16.16 17.81
N PRO A 240 83.98 -15.71 18.99
CA PRO A 240 84.99 -16.45 19.74
C PRO A 240 84.56 -17.88 20.05
N SER A 241 85.50 -18.83 19.93
CA SER A 241 85.32 -20.23 20.34
C SER A 241 84.77 -20.34 21.77
N GLY A 242 83.81 -21.24 21.98
CA GLY A 242 83.19 -21.49 23.30
C GLY A 242 82.08 -20.51 23.69
N ILE A 243 81.72 -19.53 22.85
CA ILE A 243 80.59 -18.62 23.13
C ILE A 243 79.28 -19.21 22.60
N PRO A 244 78.23 -19.34 23.45
CA PRO A 244 76.90 -19.72 22.98
C PRO A 244 76.29 -18.65 22.09
N VAL A 245 75.74 -19.07 20.95
CA VAL A 245 75.03 -18.19 20.01
C VAL A 245 73.58 -18.60 19.90
N GLY A 246 72.71 -17.64 19.60
CA GLY A 246 71.29 -17.85 19.32
C GLY A 246 70.89 -17.19 18.02
N LEU A 247 70.25 -17.95 17.13
CA LEU A 247 69.61 -17.41 15.93
C LEU A 247 68.10 -17.65 16.00
N THR A 248 67.34 -16.76 15.37
CA THR A 248 65.89 -16.81 15.32
C THR A 248 65.43 -17.20 13.93
N HIS A 249 64.36 -18.00 13.85
CA HIS A 249 63.72 -18.38 12.59
C HIS A 249 62.20 -18.44 12.74
N SER A 250 61.49 -18.33 11.62
CA SER A 250 60.03 -18.50 11.55
C SER A 250 59.67 -19.48 10.44
N TRP A 251 58.65 -20.30 10.68
CA TRP A 251 58.18 -21.30 9.71
C TRP A 251 56.81 -20.90 9.19
N SER A 252 56.66 -20.83 7.87
CA SER A 252 55.40 -20.45 7.22
C SER A 252 54.42 -21.60 7.01
N LYS A 253 54.84 -22.84 7.29
CA LYS A 253 54.02 -24.05 7.13
C LYS A 253 53.99 -24.85 8.44
N PRO A 254 52.85 -25.48 8.77
CA PRO A 254 52.81 -26.40 9.90
C PRO A 254 53.57 -27.68 9.57
N GLY A 255 54.30 -28.21 10.54
CA GLY A 255 55.14 -29.39 10.35
C GLY A 255 56.06 -29.63 11.53
N THR A 256 56.77 -30.75 11.52
CA THR A 256 57.86 -31.01 12.47
C THR A 256 59.17 -30.73 11.77
N TYR A 257 59.95 -29.79 12.30
CA TYR A 257 61.21 -29.36 11.73
C TYR A 257 62.39 -29.81 12.57
N SER A 258 63.46 -30.20 11.90
CA SER A 258 64.71 -30.64 12.51
C SER A 258 65.69 -29.50 12.50
N VAL A 259 66.01 -28.95 13.68
CA VAL A 259 67.00 -27.89 13.87
C VAL A 259 68.32 -28.53 14.26
N LYS A 260 69.36 -28.27 13.47
CA LYS A 260 70.74 -28.70 13.74
C LYS A 260 71.69 -27.57 13.37
N ALA A 261 72.86 -27.57 14.00
CA ALA A 261 73.90 -26.59 13.73
C ALA A 261 75.21 -27.30 13.38
N MET A 262 76.04 -26.66 12.56
CA MET A 262 77.46 -27.01 12.38
C MET A 262 78.29 -25.76 12.55
N VAL A 263 79.58 -25.93 12.75
CA VAL A 263 80.52 -24.83 12.98
C VAL A 263 81.63 -24.87 11.95
N ARG A 264 82.05 -23.71 11.46
CA ARG A 264 83.20 -23.52 10.55
C ARG A 264 84.20 -22.57 11.20
N ASP A 265 85.49 -22.91 11.19
CA ASP A 265 86.56 -22.01 11.66
C ASP A 265 86.97 -20.99 10.57
N GLU A 266 87.80 -20.01 10.95
CA GLU A 266 88.34 -18.98 10.04
C GLU A 266 89.27 -19.57 8.96
N ASN A 267 89.83 -20.75 9.20
CA ASN A 267 90.76 -21.46 8.31
C ASN A 267 90.04 -22.41 7.31
N GLY A 268 88.71 -22.52 7.41
CA GLY A 268 87.85 -23.26 6.51
C GLY A 268 87.52 -24.70 6.89
N ALA A 269 87.96 -25.24 8.04
CA ALA A 269 87.52 -26.57 8.47
C ALA A 269 86.16 -26.53 9.16
N ILE A 270 85.41 -27.64 9.05
CA ILE A 270 84.01 -27.73 9.45
C ILE A 270 83.78 -28.88 10.44
N SER A 271 82.91 -28.65 11.41
CA SER A 271 82.48 -29.66 12.37
C SER A 271 81.47 -30.64 11.73
N PRO A 272 81.28 -31.83 12.33
CA PRO A 272 80.04 -32.59 12.13
C PRO A 272 78.81 -31.77 12.57
N TRP A 273 77.64 -32.06 12.00
CA TRP A 273 76.38 -31.51 12.47
C TRP A 273 76.06 -31.94 13.91
N SER A 274 75.48 -31.04 14.71
CA SER A 274 74.96 -31.29 16.05
C SER A 274 73.94 -32.44 16.08
N PRO A 275 73.59 -32.98 17.26
CA PRO A 275 72.36 -33.75 17.40
C PRO A 275 71.13 -32.88 17.03
N ILE A 276 70.06 -33.54 16.59
CA ILE A 276 68.85 -32.85 16.11
C ILE A 276 68.00 -32.39 17.30
N ALA A 277 67.62 -31.12 17.27
CA ALA A 277 66.48 -30.58 18.01
C ALA A 277 65.25 -30.56 17.10
N THR A 278 64.06 -30.72 17.70
CA THR A 278 62.81 -30.78 16.92
C THR A 278 61.84 -29.75 17.44
N ILE A 279 61.23 -29.00 16.53
CA ILE A 279 60.11 -28.11 16.81
C ILE A 279 58.91 -28.51 15.97
N GLN A 280 57.75 -28.60 16.62
CA GLN A 280 56.49 -28.79 15.94
C GLN A 280 55.82 -27.43 15.74
N ILE A 281 55.61 -27.04 14.49
CA ILE A 281 54.91 -25.81 14.11
C ILE A 281 53.46 -26.17 13.78
N ILE A 282 52.52 -25.51 14.44
CA ILE A 282 51.08 -25.77 14.27
C ILE A 282 50.33 -24.47 13.94
N ILE A 283 49.21 -24.59 13.23
CA ILE A 283 48.29 -23.45 13.08
C ILE A 283 47.53 -23.27 14.39
N PRO A 284 47.51 -22.06 15.00
CA PRO A 284 46.79 -21.84 16.24
C PRO A 284 45.27 -22.01 16.03
N LYS A 285 44.59 -22.53 17.06
CA LYS A 285 43.12 -22.54 17.11
C LYS A 285 42.60 -21.27 17.77
N LEU A 286 41.53 -20.73 17.22
CA LEU A 286 40.84 -19.55 17.73
C LEU A 286 39.39 -19.89 18.04
N ASN A 287 38.87 -19.23 19.08
CA ASN A 287 37.53 -19.44 19.59
C ASN A 287 36.51 -18.59 18.83
N VAL A 288 35.52 -19.25 18.24
CA VAL A 288 34.32 -18.63 17.69
C VAL A 288 33.14 -19.01 18.56
N VAL A 289 32.65 -18.08 19.36
CA VAL A 289 31.48 -18.27 20.23
C VAL A 289 30.25 -17.78 19.50
N VAL A 290 29.24 -18.64 19.35
CA VAL A 290 27.94 -18.23 18.80
C VAL A 290 26.84 -18.46 19.82
N THR A 291 26.07 -17.40 20.07
CA THR A 291 24.95 -17.36 21.02
C THR A 291 23.73 -16.73 20.38
N SER A 292 22.60 -16.75 21.08
CA SER A 292 21.34 -16.14 20.64
C SER A 292 20.55 -15.67 21.85
N ASN A 293 19.74 -14.64 21.68
CA ASN A 293 18.79 -14.19 22.71
C ASN A 293 17.56 -15.12 22.85
N VAL A 294 17.42 -16.09 21.95
CA VAL A 294 16.35 -17.11 21.97
C VAL A 294 16.93 -18.50 21.68
N ASN A 295 16.27 -19.55 22.16
CA ASN A 295 16.72 -20.93 21.95
C ASN A 295 16.51 -21.34 20.49
N VAL A 296 17.61 -21.45 19.74
CA VAL A 296 17.61 -21.84 18.33
C VAL A 296 18.71 -22.85 18.06
N ARG A 297 18.59 -23.56 16.94
CA ARG A 297 19.73 -24.30 16.39
C ARG A 297 20.49 -23.41 15.42
N ILE A 298 21.79 -23.57 15.39
CA ILE A 298 22.67 -22.97 14.41
C ILE A 298 23.10 -24.04 13.41
N THR A 299 23.24 -23.67 12.15
CA THR A 299 23.88 -24.50 11.14
C THR A 299 25.28 -23.97 10.89
N VAL A 300 26.28 -24.84 11.01
CA VAL A 300 27.67 -24.52 10.68
C VAL A 300 28.21 -25.55 9.71
N ASP A 301 28.67 -25.10 8.54
CA ASP A 301 29.16 -25.94 7.45
C ASP A 301 28.22 -27.11 7.10
N GLY A 302 26.91 -26.87 7.18
CA GLY A 302 25.85 -27.85 6.90
C GLY A 302 25.43 -28.73 8.08
N ALA A 303 26.16 -28.71 9.20
CA ALA A 303 25.81 -29.46 10.40
C ALA A 303 25.05 -28.59 11.42
N ASN A 304 24.10 -29.19 12.14
CA ASN A 304 23.26 -28.48 13.11
C ASN A 304 23.77 -28.64 14.54
N TYR A 305 23.83 -27.53 15.27
CA TYR A 305 24.26 -27.47 16.67
C TYR A 305 23.24 -26.70 17.51
N SER A 306 23.22 -26.97 18.83
CA SER A 306 22.48 -26.14 19.79
C SER A 306 23.39 -25.04 20.30
N ILE A 307 22.89 -23.82 20.49
CA ILE A 307 23.67 -22.70 21.04
C ILE A 307 23.22 -22.33 22.46
N PRO A 308 24.10 -21.79 23.34
CA PRO A 308 25.45 -21.31 23.07
C PRO A 308 26.44 -22.41 22.68
N MET A 309 27.26 -22.16 21.66
CA MET A 309 28.28 -23.09 21.16
C MET A 309 29.60 -22.35 20.95
N THR A 310 30.70 -22.97 21.36
CA THR A 310 32.06 -22.50 21.08
C THR A 310 32.71 -23.45 20.09
N PHE A 311 33.23 -22.91 19.00
CA PHE A 311 34.00 -23.65 18.00
C PHE A 311 35.47 -23.25 18.08
N GLU A 312 36.35 -24.25 18.11
CA GLU A 312 37.80 -24.07 18.05
C GLU A 312 38.29 -24.37 16.63
N TRP A 313 38.40 -23.32 15.82
CA TRP A 313 38.80 -23.42 14.41
C TRP A 313 40.23 -22.95 14.20
N LEU A 314 40.92 -23.52 13.21
CA LEU A 314 42.27 -23.11 12.86
C LEU A 314 42.26 -21.66 12.33
N LYS A 315 43.25 -20.86 12.70
CA LYS A 315 43.42 -19.50 12.19
C LYS A 315 43.47 -19.52 10.65
N ASN A 316 42.84 -18.54 10.03
CA ASN A 316 42.69 -18.33 8.59
C ASN A 316 41.79 -19.33 7.85
N THR A 317 41.09 -20.25 8.52
CA THR A 317 40.03 -21.04 7.86
C THR A 317 38.75 -20.22 7.66
N ILE A 318 37.89 -20.71 6.76
CA ILE A 318 36.62 -20.09 6.40
C ILE A 318 35.48 -21.04 6.76
N HIS A 319 34.48 -20.53 7.48
CA HIS A 319 33.32 -21.30 7.93
C HIS A 319 32.02 -20.57 7.60
N ASN A 320 30.99 -21.31 7.21
CA ASN A 320 29.67 -20.76 6.95
C ASN A 320 28.74 -21.02 8.12
N VAL A 321 28.12 -19.96 8.64
CA VAL A 321 27.26 -19.99 9.81
C VAL A 321 25.90 -19.41 9.46
N SER A 322 24.83 -20.12 9.77
CA SER A 322 23.46 -19.64 9.59
C SER A 322 22.54 -20.00 10.74
N VAL A 323 21.51 -19.19 10.93
CA VAL A 323 20.41 -19.44 11.87
C VAL A 323 19.07 -19.37 11.13
N PRO A 324 18.01 -20.05 11.62
CA PRO A 324 16.70 -19.98 10.98
C PRO A 324 16.19 -18.54 10.88
N GLN A 325 15.62 -18.16 9.74
CA GLN A 325 15.08 -16.81 9.55
C GLN A 325 13.92 -16.53 10.51
N SER A 326 13.09 -17.54 10.78
CA SER A 326 12.02 -17.42 11.77
C SER A 326 11.74 -18.76 12.46
N ILE A 327 11.27 -18.69 13.70
CA ILE A 327 10.99 -19.85 14.55
C ILE A 327 9.67 -19.60 15.28
N GLY A 328 8.68 -20.45 15.04
CA GLY A 328 7.41 -20.38 15.77
C GLY A 328 7.59 -20.78 17.23
N PHE A 329 6.95 -20.05 18.15
CA PHE A 329 6.87 -20.42 19.56
C PHE A 329 5.43 -20.65 20.04
N MET A 330 4.45 -20.19 19.26
CA MET A 330 3.02 -20.49 19.43
C MET A 330 2.31 -20.29 18.09
N GLU A 331 1.04 -20.69 18.00
CA GLU A 331 0.20 -20.34 16.84
C GLU A 331 0.11 -18.81 16.69
N GLY A 332 0.49 -18.30 15.52
CA GLY A 332 0.55 -16.86 15.25
C GLY A 332 1.67 -16.10 15.97
N GLY A 333 2.60 -16.75 16.67
CA GLY A 333 3.76 -16.11 17.32
C GLY A 333 5.09 -16.68 16.85
N ARG A 334 6.01 -15.82 16.40
CA ARG A 334 7.34 -16.24 15.93
C ARG A 334 8.46 -15.33 16.43
N TYR A 335 9.64 -15.91 16.63
CA TYR A 335 10.89 -15.17 16.64
C TYR A 335 11.32 -14.93 15.20
N PHE A 336 11.69 -13.71 14.84
CA PHE A 336 12.19 -13.35 13.51
C PHE A 336 13.60 -12.79 13.63
N PHE A 337 14.52 -13.30 12.81
CA PHE A 337 15.90 -12.87 12.84
C PHE A 337 16.02 -11.40 12.42
N LYS A 338 16.60 -10.57 13.29
CA LYS A 338 16.72 -9.12 13.07
C LYS A 338 18.09 -8.77 12.51
N HIS A 339 19.14 -9.18 13.21
CA HIS A 339 20.54 -9.03 12.82
C HIS A 339 21.45 -9.83 13.76
N TRP A 340 22.72 -9.92 13.41
CA TRP A 340 23.78 -10.38 14.30
C TRP A 340 24.32 -9.23 15.16
N SER A 341 25.05 -9.53 16.24
CA SER A 341 25.64 -8.52 17.15
C SER A 341 26.58 -7.52 16.47
N ASP A 342 27.13 -7.86 15.30
CA ASP A 342 27.95 -7.01 14.45
C ASP A 342 27.14 -6.13 13.47
N GLY A 343 25.81 -6.21 13.51
CA GLY A 343 24.88 -5.43 12.68
C GLY A 343 24.49 -6.09 11.35
N ILE A 344 25.03 -7.26 11.00
CA ILE A 344 24.71 -7.95 9.74
C ILE A 344 23.25 -8.45 9.77
N LYS A 345 22.45 -8.06 8.77
CA LYS A 345 21.01 -8.40 8.67
C LYS A 345 20.70 -9.72 7.97
N ASN A 346 21.68 -10.31 7.29
CA ASN A 346 21.52 -11.63 6.70
C ASN A 346 21.61 -12.71 7.79
N ASN A 347 20.67 -13.65 7.82
CA ASN A 347 20.67 -14.75 8.80
C ASN A 347 21.76 -15.80 8.49
N THR A 348 22.48 -15.64 7.38
CA THR A 348 23.66 -16.44 6.99
C THR A 348 24.92 -15.57 6.94
N ARG A 349 26.07 -16.18 7.23
CA ARG A 349 27.38 -15.52 7.32
C ARG A 349 28.51 -16.42 6.86
N THR A 350 29.56 -15.82 6.33
CA THR A 350 30.87 -16.44 6.15
C THR A 350 31.86 -15.81 7.11
N ILE A 351 32.51 -16.63 7.94
CA ILE A 351 33.48 -16.20 8.95
C ILE A 351 34.86 -16.63 8.50
N VAL A 352 35.79 -15.67 8.41
CA VAL A 352 37.23 -15.95 8.28
C VAL A 352 37.85 -15.85 9.67
N VAL A 353 38.45 -16.93 10.15
CA VAL A 353 38.91 -17.06 11.55
C VAL A 353 40.23 -16.31 11.75
N ARG A 354 40.16 -14.99 11.98
CA ARG A 354 41.35 -14.13 12.15
C ARG A 354 41.72 -13.88 13.60
N SER A 355 40.72 -13.87 14.48
CA SER A 355 40.87 -13.65 15.93
C SER A 355 39.72 -14.35 16.67
N ASN A 356 39.78 -14.39 18.00
CA ASN A 356 38.65 -14.84 18.81
C ASN A 356 37.44 -13.92 18.58
N VAL A 357 36.28 -14.50 18.24
CA VAL A 357 35.08 -13.72 17.93
C VAL A 357 33.87 -14.27 18.67
N SER A 358 33.04 -13.36 19.18
CA SER A 358 31.77 -13.68 19.83
C SER A 358 30.64 -13.06 19.04
N LEU A 359 29.67 -13.89 18.63
CA LEU A 359 28.59 -13.51 17.76
C LEU A 359 27.25 -13.87 18.39
N VAL A 360 26.34 -12.90 18.46
CA VAL A 360 24.98 -13.10 19.01
C VAL A 360 23.97 -12.96 17.89
N ALA A 361 23.15 -13.98 17.66
CA ALA A 361 21.96 -13.85 16.81
C ALA A 361 20.87 -13.11 17.60
N ILE A 362 20.39 -12.00 17.05
CA ILE A 362 19.37 -11.18 17.70
C ILE A 362 18.06 -11.38 16.95
N TYR A 363 17.10 -11.97 17.66
CA TYR A 363 15.73 -12.16 17.21
C TYR A 363 14.81 -11.13 17.86
N GLU A 364 13.78 -10.71 17.12
CA GLU A 364 12.63 -10.00 17.66
C GLU A 364 11.39 -10.90 17.69
N ILE A 365 10.44 -10.54 18.55
CA ILE A 365 9.13 -11.19 18.59
C ILE A 365 8.24 -10.56 17.52
N GLN A 366 7.59 -11.39 16.72
CA GLN A 366 6.54 -10.99 15.80
C GLN A 366 5.25 -11.78 16.06
N TYR A 367 4.11 -11.12 15.88
CA TYR A 367 2.79 -11.73 15.96
C TYR A 367 2.07 -11.61 14.62
N LEU A 368 1.36 -12.67 14.23
CA LEU A 368 0.45 -12.66 13.11
C LEU A 368 -0.81 -11.91 13.55
N PHE A 369 -1.10 -10.81 12.85
CA PHE A 369 -2.29 -10.02 13.11
C PHE A 369 -3.16 -10.02 11.87
N THR A 370 -4.44 -10.32 12.05
CA THR A 370 -5.40 -10.37 10.96
C THR A 370 -6.47 -9.31 11.18
N TYR A 371 -6.85 -8.59 10.12
CA TYR A 371 -7.95 -7.66 10.21
C TYR A 371 -8.80 -7.62 8.96
N ARG A 372 -10.05 -7.23 9.15
CA ARG A 372 -11.06 -7.12 8.09
C ARG A 372 -11.73 -5.75 8.16
N THR A 373 -11.32 -4.85 7.26
CA THR A 373 -11.94 -3.52 7.11
C THR A 373 -13.10 -3.53 6.11
N ASN A 374 -13.23 -4.58 5.30
CA ASN A 374 -14.32 -4.78 4.37
C ASN A 374 -14.82 -6.23 4.49
N PRO A 375 -16.14 -6.50 4.50
CA PRO A 375 -16.67 -7.87 4.63
C PRO A 375 -16.05 -8.91 3.70
N ASN A 376 -15.63 -8.49 2.50
CA ASN A 376 -15.15 -9.40 1.45
C ASN A 376 -13.63 -9.58 1.43
N ASN A 377 -12.86 -8.84 2.23
CA ASN A 377 -11.40 -8.90 2.18
C ASN A 377 -10.76 -8.80 3.57
N PHE A 378 -9.88 -9.74 3.87
CA PHE A 378 -9.08 -9.75 5.10
C PHE A 378 -7.60 -9.58 4.75
N THR A 379 -6.88 -8.85 5.61
CA THR A 379 -5.42 -8.74 5.57
C THR A 379 -4.85 -9.55 6.72
N SER A 380 -3.86 -10.40 6.46
CA SER A 380 -3.14 -11.16 7.48
C SER A 380 -1.64 -10.99 7.26
N ASN A 381 -0.92 -10.45 8.25
CA ASN A 381 0.51 -10.21 8.13
C ASN A 381 1.21 -10.30 9.50
N TRP A 382 2.52 -10.49 9.46
CA TRP A 382 3.37 -10.54 10.65
C TRP A 382 3.86 -9.14 11.01
N TYR A 383 3.73 -8.78 12.27
CA TYR A 383 4.16 -7.48 12.79
C TYR A 383 5.04 -7.67 14.03
N SER A 384 6.07 -6.84 14.18
CA SER A 384 6.91 -6.83 15.38
C SER A 384 6.07 -6.48 16.61
N ASN A 385 6.37 -7.13 17.73
CA ASN A 385 5.71 -6.87 19.01
C ASN A 385 5.78 -5.37 19.36
N GLY A 386 4.64 -4.78 19.71
CA GLY A 386 4.49 -3.35 19.99
C GLY A 386 4.19 -2.48 18.77
N THR A 387 4.10 -3.04 17.56
CA THR A 387 3.70 -2.29 16.35
C THR A 387 2.32 -1.67 16.55
N VAL A 388 2.16 -0.39 16.19
CA VAL A 388 0.87 0.30 16.20
C VAL A 388 0.26 0.28 14.80
N LEU A 389 -0.78 -0.53 14.61
CA LEU A 389 -1.57 -0.56 13.38
C LEU A 389 -2.64 0.52 13.42
N LYS A 390 -2.70 1.34 12.37
CA LYS A 390 -3.78 2.31 12.15
C LYS A 390 -4.74 1.72 11.13
N LEU A 391 -5.96 1.42 11.58
CA LEU A 391 -7.01 0.86 10.74
C LEU A 391 -8.06 1.94 10.47
N SER A 392 -8.60 1.94 9.25
CA SER A 392 -9.61 2.89 8.80
C SER A 392 -10.67 2.18 7.98
N VAL A 393 -11.91 2.65 8.10
CA VAL A 393 -13.05 2.22 7.28
C VAL A 393 -13.80 3.43 6.76
N GLU A 394 -14.38 3.29 5.58
CA GLU A 394 -15.41 4.20 5.10
C GLU A 394 -16.69 4.01 5.93
N PRO A 395 -17.47 5.06 6.22
CA PRO A 395 -18.71 4.92 6.99
C PRO A 395 -19.75 4.06 6.27
N PHE A 396 -19.71 4.01 4.93
CA PHE A 396 -20.63 3.26 4.09
C PHE A 396 -19.93 2.53 2.96
N ILE A 397 -20.42 1.35 2.61
CA ILE A 397 -20.01 0.60 1.41
C ILE A 397 -21.25 0.38 0.54
N GLN A 398 -21.27 0.92 -0.66
CA GLN A 398 -22.35 0.68 -1.62
C GLN A 398 -22.25 -0.77 -2.14
N ILE A 399 -23.33 -1.55 -2.02
CA ILE A 399 -23.35 -2.96 -2.43
C ILE A 399 -24.37 -3.27 -3.53
N GLY A 400 -25.26 -2.34 -3.84
CA GLY A 400 -26.25 -2.46 -4.91
C GLY A 400 -27.01 -1.16 -5.11
N TYR A 401 -27.95 -1.10 -6.04
CA TYR A 401 -28.83 0.06 -6.15
C TYR A 401 -29.77 0.10 -4.94
N GLY A 402 -29.80 1.20 -4.19
CA GLY A 402 -30.63 1.30 -2.98
C GLY A 402 -30.20 0.41 -1.80
N GLU A 403 -29.02 -0.20 -1.87
CA GLU A 403 -28.46 -1.07 -0.83
C GLU A 403 -27.03 -0.66 -0.45
N ARG A 404 -26.77 -0.48 0.85
CA ARG A 404 -25.44 -0.21 1.37
C ARG A 404 -25.18 -0.95 2.68
N LEU A 405 -23.92 -1.11 3.03
CA LEU A 405 -23.50 -1.48 4.38
C LEU A 405 -23.12 -0.21 5.14
N ALA A 406 -23.60 -0.07 6.36
CA ALA A 406 -23.21 0.99 7.28
C ALA A 406 -22.33 0.41 8.39
N PHE A 407 -21.19 1.03 8.62
CA PHE A 407 -20.31 0.67 9.71
C PHE A 407 -21.03 0.89 11.04
N LYS A 408 -20.92 -0.08 11.96
CA LYS A 408 -21.48 0.04 13.31
C LYS A 408 -20.41 0.20 14.36
N LYS A 409 -19.44 -0.71 14.36
CA LYS A 409 -18.33 -0.74 15.31
C LYS A 409 -17.30 -1.77 14.87
N TRP A 410 -16.14 -1.73 15.48
CA TRP A 410 -15.14 -2.79 15.39
C TRP A 410 -15.48 -3.94 16.37
N SER A 411 -14.91 -5.13 16.15
CA SER A 411 -15.10 -6.30 17.01
C SER A 411 -14.62 -6.08 18.44
N ASN A 412 -13.72 -5.13 18.68
CA ASN A 412 -13.29 -4.68 20.01
C ASN A 412 -14.21 -3.60 20.63
N ASN A 413 -15.40 -3.38 20.05
CA ASN A 413 -16.40 -2.38 20.44
C ASN A 413 -16.05 -0.90 20.19
N ALA A 414 -14.92 -0.59 19.53
CA ALA A 414 -14.64 0.79 19.13
C ALA A 414 -15.65 1.27 18.06
N THR A 415 -16.13 2.51 18.18
CA THR A 415 -17.11 3.10 17.25
C THR A 415 -16.51 4.12 16.28
N ASP A 416 -15.25 4.50 16.48
CA ASP A 416 -14.56 5.43 15.58
C ASP A 416 -14.25 4.76 14.24
N LEU A 417 -14.38 5.51 13.14
CA LEU A 417 -14.00 5.05 11.80
C LEU A 417 -12.50 4.75 11.69
N ASN A 418 -11.69 5.39 12.53
CA ASN A 418 -10.24 5.22 12.58
C ASN A 418 -9.84 4.73 13.97
N ILE A 419 -9.14 3.61 14.04
CA ILE A 419 -8.65 3.04 15.31
C ILE A 419 -7.17 2.73 15.24
N SER A 420 -6.52 2.71 16.40
CA SER A 420 -5.14 2.25 16.55
C SER A 420 -5.09 0.99 17.42
N ILE A 421 -4.44 -0.06 16.95
CA ILE A 421 -4.26 -1.33 17.67
C ILE A 421 -2.78 -1.57 17.89
N ILE A 422 -2.40 -1.90 19.13
CA ILE A 422 -1.04 -2.33 19.46
C ILE A 422 -0.97 -3.84 19.29
N VAL A 423 -0.07 -4.31 18.43
CA VAL A 423 0.14 -5.75 18.19
C VAL A 423 1.07 -6.31 19.25
N ASN A 424 0.51 -6.97 20.27
CA ASN A 424 1.25 -7.59 21.37
C ASN A 424 0.95 -9.08 21.58
N LYS A 425 0.07 -9.64 20.75
CA LYS A 425 -0.33 -11.04 20.69
C LYS A 425 -0.92 -11.32 19.31
N PRO A 426 -1.07 -12.60 18.90
CA PRO A 426 -1.88 -12.93 17.75
C PRO A 426 -3.32 -12.49 18.02
N ASP A 427 -3.94 -11.78 17.07
CA ASP A 427 -5.29 -11.27 17.25
C ASP A 427 -6.00 -11.06 15.90
N PHE A 428 -7.33 -10.90 16.00
CA PHE A 428 -8.21 -10.64 14.87
C PHE A 428 -9.17 -9.49 15.17
N ILE A 429 -9.13 -8.46 14.31
CA ILE A 429 -10.05 -7.31 14.40
C ILE A 429 -10.86 -7.17 13.11
N GLU A 430 -12.17 -7.08 13.23
CA GLU A 430 -13.04 -6.82 12.08
C GLU A 430 -13.97 -5.64 12.30
N ALA A 431 -14.26 -4.93 11.21
CA ALA A 431 -15.34 -3.97 11.16
C ALA A 431 -16.67 -4.72 11.04
N LEU A 432 -17.61 -4.41 11.92
CA LEU A 432 -18.97 -4.94 11.93
C LEU A 432 -19.90 -3.96 11.23
N TRP A 433 -20.68 -4.50 10.31
CA TRP A 433 -21.54 -3.75 9.40
C TRP A 433 -22.99 -4.15 9.59
N CYS A 434 -23.89 -3.21 9.33
CA CYS A 434 -25.32 -3.49 9.20
C CYS A 434 -25.76 -3.15 7.78
N LYS A 435 -26.63 -3.98 7.20
CA LYS A 435 -27.23 -3.70 5.90
C LYS A 435 -28.26 -2.58 6.06
N GLN A 436 -28.22 -1.62 5.13
CA GLN A 436 -29.18 -0.54 5.04
C GLN A 436 -29.84 -0.51 3.67
N PHE A 437 -31.13 -0.19 3.65
CA PHE A 437 -31.91 -0.01 2.44
C PHE A 437 -32.40 1.43 2.32
N LEU A 438 -32.50 1.90 1.08
CA LEU A 438 -33.04 3.22 0.76
C LEU A 438 -34.56 3.17 0.65
N ILE A 439 -35.23 4.04 1.41
CA ILE A 439 -36.66 4.31 1.32
C ILE A 439 -36.84 5.60 0.54
N LYS A 440 -37.40 5.49 -0.67
CA LYS A 440 -37.70 6.64 -1.52
C LYS A 440 -39.16 6.99 -1.38
N LEU A 441 -39.44 8.27 -1.12
CA LEU A 441 -40.78 8.80 -1.09
C LEU A 441 -40.95 9.75 -2.27
N TYR A 442 -42.05 9.61 -2.99
CA TYR A 442 -42.44 10.50 -4.06
C TYR A 442 -43.83 11.08 -3.77
N SER A 443 -43.97 12.38 -4.00
CA SER A 443 -45.27 13.03 -3.94
C SER A 443 -45.34 14.15 -4.98
N PRO A 444 -46.36 14.17 -5.86
CA PRO A 444 -46.55 15.26 -6.81
C PRO A 444 -47.02 16.56 -6.12
N TYR A 445 -47.63 16.47 -4.94
CA TYR A 445 -48.07 17.59 -4.12
C TYR A 445 -47.63 17.40 -2.67
N GLY A 446 -47.35 18.47 -1.93
CA GLY A 446 -46.86 18.37 -0.56
C GLY A 446 -45.45 17.79 -0.48
N ILE A 447 -44.86 17.85 0.71
CA ILE A 447 -43.48 17.40 0.96
C ILE A 447 -43.54 16.08 1.71
N PRO A 448 -42.98 14.98 1.15
CA PRO A 448 -42.90 13.72 1.86
C PRO A 448 -41.76 13.72 2.88
N TYR A 449 -42.01 13.15 4.05
CA TYR A 449 -41.08 13.01 5.17
C TYR A 449 -40.92 11.55 5.58
N GLY A 450 -39.75 11.18 6.08
CA GLY A 450 -39.42 9.81 6.49
C GLY A 450 -38.64 9.00 5.44
N GLY A 451 -38.30 9.58 4.29
CA GLY A 451 -37.41 8.95 3.31
C GLY A 451 -35.95 8.96 3.77
N GLY A 452 -35.14 8.03 3.27
CA GLY A 452 -33.72 7.94 3.61
C GLY A 452 -33.20 6.51 3.75
N TRP A 453 -32.01 6.39 4.32
CA TRP A 453 -31.36 5.10 4.55
C TRP A 453 -31.64 4.58 5.96
N TYR A 454 -32.10 3.35 6.06
CA TYR A 454 -32.48 2.71 7.32
C TYR A 454 -31.87 1.32 7.44
N ASP A 455 -31.57 0.92 8.67
CA ASP A 455 -31.07 -0.43 8.99
C ASP A 455 -32.13 -1.48 8.62
N GLU A 456 -31.68 -2.61 8.07
CA GLU A 456 -32.53 -3.77 7.83
C GLU A 456 -33.20 -4.23 9.14
N GLY A 457 -34.50 -4.46 9.09
CA GLY A 457 -35.35 -4.83 10.23
C GLY A 457 -35.82 -3.66 11.09
N SER A 458 -35.32 -2.44 10.87
CA SER A 458 -35.81 -1.25 11.58
C SER A 458 -37.20 -0.82 11.10
N THR A 459 -37.90 -0.03 11.91
CA THR A 459 -39.18 0.58 11.54
C THR A 459 -39.00 2.02 11.08
N VAL A 460 -39.76 2.41 10.07
CA VAL A 460 -39.79 3.80 9.58
C VAL A 460 -41.23 4.28 9.50
N LYS A 461 -41.44 5.51 9.97
CA LYS A 461 -42.70 6.25 9.82
C LYS A 461 -42.52 7.30 8.74
N PHE A 462 -43.43 7.35 7.78
CA PHE A 462 -43.42 8.35 6.72
C PHE A 462 -44.78 9.01 6.58
N TRP A 463 -44.82 10.24 6.05
CA TRP A 463 -46.05 11.01 5.83
C TRP A 463 -45.81 12.09 4.77
N VAL A 464 -46.88 12.75 4.33
CA VAL A 464 -46.81 13.95 3.48
C VAL A 464 -47.43 15.13 4.21
N ASP A 465 -46.83 16.32 4.05
CA ASP A 465 -47.32 17.57 4.62
C ASP A 465 -47.03 18.77 3.70
N PRO A 466 -47.96 19.73 3.51
CA PRO A 466 -49.37 19.68 3.92
C PRO A 466 -50.13 18.55 3.20
N ARG A 467 -51.23 18.07 3.80
CA ARG A 467 -52.09 16.99 3.26
C ARG A 467 -53.28 17.48 2.41
N VAL A 468 -53.57 18.76 2.52
CA VAL A 468 -54.54 19.49 1.72
C VAL A 468 -53.82 20.70 1.18
N ILE A 469 -53.85 20.87 -0.14
CA ILE A 469 -53.24 21.99 -0.82
C ILE A 469 -54.33 22.67 -1.61
N GLU A 470 -54.70 23.86 -1.18
CA GLU A 470 -55.57 24.74 -1.96
C GLU A 470 -54.75 25.31 -3.12
N LEU A 471 -55.29 25.14 -4.32
CA LEU A 471 -54.81 25.73 -5.55
C LEU A 471 -55.72 26.92 -5.89
N GLU A 472 -55.36 27.67 -6.92
CA GLU A 472 -56.16 28.80 -7.37
C GLU A 472 -57.55 28.35 -7.91
N ASN A 473 -58.47 29.32 -8.00
CA ASN A 473 -59.80 29.16 -8.61
C ASN A 473 -60.69 28.08 -7.99
N GLY A 474 -60.64 27.87 -6.68
CA GLY A 474 -61.54 26.92 -6.02
C GLY A 474 -61.21 25.45 -6.37
N THR A 475 -59.94 25.14 -6.60
CA THR A 475 -59.45 23.77 -6.76
C THR A 475 -58.58 23.42 -5.56
N ARG A 476 -58.65 22.19 -5.05
CA ARG A 476 -57.69 21.70 -4.06
C ARG A 476 -57.26 20.26 -4.33
N ARG A 477 -56.07 19.91 -3.85
CA ARG A 477 -55.54 18.55 -3.85
C ARG A 477 -55.60 17.99 -2.44
N ILE A 478 -56.12 16.79 -2.28
CA ILE A 478 -56.14 16.08 -1.00
C ILE A 478 -55.40 14.77 -1.12
N PHE A 479 -54.53 14.51 -0.15
CA PHE A 479 -53.88 13.22 -0.01
C PHE A 479 -54.93 12.12 0.09
N GLU A 480 -54.79 11.09 -0.74
CA GLU A 480 -55.77 10.01 -0.85
C GLU A 480 -55.22 8.72 -0.26
N ALA A 481 -54.03 8.31 -0.70
CA ALA A 481 -53.41 7.06 -0.28
C ALA A 481 -51.92 7.05 -0.61
N TRP A 482 -51.20 6.08 -0.06
CA TRP A 482 -49.89 5.66 -0.52
C TRP A 482 -50.03 4.43 -1.41
N VAL A 483 -49.17 4.34 -2.43
CA VAL A 483 -48.91 3.12 -3.18
C VAL A 483 -47.43 2.81 -3.09
N GLY A 484 -47.14 1.62 -2.59
CA GLY A 484 -45.81 1.14 -2.29
C GLY A 484 -45.36 0.06 -3.26
N GLU A 485 -44.09 0.07 -3.61
CA GLU A 485 -43.40 -0.97 -4.36
C GLU A 485 -42.20 -1.50 -3.56
N GLY A 486 -41.97 -2.82 -3.66
CA GLY A 486 -40.91 -3.52 -2.93
C GLY A 486 -41.44 -4.32 -1.74
N GLN A 487 -40.64 -5.29 -1.28
CA GLN A 487 -41.04 -6.18 -0.20
C GLN A 487 -41.09 -5.43 1.13
N GLY A 488 -42.27 -5.41 1.77
CA GLY A 488 -42.50 -4.69 3.03
C GLY A 488 -42.95 -3.23 2.85
N SER A 489 -43.22 -2.81 1.61
CA SER A 489 -43.88 -1.54 1.30
C SER A 489 -45.33 -1.49 1.80
N TYR A 490 -45.90 -0.29 1.87
CA TYR A 490 -47.27 -0.04 2.31
C TYR A 490 -48.12 0.50 1.17
N SER A 491 -49.35 -0.02 1.03
CA SER A 491 -50.35 0.56 0.15
C SER A 491 -51.66 0.70 0.91
N GLY A 492 -52.15 1.93 1.04
CA GLY A 492 -53.32 2.22 1.87
C GLY A 492 -53.48 3.71 2.19
N CYS A 493 -54.55 4.05 2.92
CA CYS A 493 -54.95 5.42 3.19
C CYS A 493 -54.45 5.99 4.53
N ASP A 494 -53.62 5.25 5.29
CA ASP A 494 -53.06 5.78 6.52
C ASP A 494 -52.23 7.03 6.22
N LEU A 495 -52.46 8.08 7.02
CA LEU A 495 -51.82 9.37 6.81
C LEU A 495 -50.35 9.39 7.22
N SER A 496 -49.95 8.43 8.06
CA SER A 496 -48.58 8.26 8.50
C SER A 496 -48.26 6.80 8.85
N PRO A 497 -48.18 5.90 7.84
CA PRO A 497 -47.93 4.48 8.05
C PRO A 497 -46.54 4.23 8.65
N VAL A 498 -46.40 3.06 9.28
CA VAL A 498 -45.13 2.54 9.79
C VAL A 498 -44.85 1.21 9.11
N ILE A 499 -43.68 1.11 8.47
CA ILE A 499 -43.24 -0.11 7.76
C ILE A 499 -41.97 -0.66 8.38
N ILE A 500 -41.70 -1.96 8.14
CA ILE A 500 -40.45 -2.63 8.52
C ILE A 500 -39.56 -2.69 7.28
N VAL A 501 -38.35 -2.17 7.40
CA VAL A 501 -37.39 -2.08 6.29
C VAL A 501 -36.78 -3.46 6.02
N LYS A 502 -37.23 -4.13 4.96
CA LYS A 502 -36.71 -5.44 4.55
C LYS A 502 -35.98 -5.43 3.21
N ASN A 503 -36.23 -4.40 2.40
CA ASN A 503 -35.64 -4.22 1.08
C ASN A 503 -35.67 -2.72 0.73
N GLN A 504 -35.17 -2.36 -0.46
CA GLN A 504 -35.46 -1.06 -1.05
C GLN A 504 -36.97 -0.93 -1.25
N ILE A 505 -37.52 0.21 -0.84
CA ILE A 505 -38.96 0.51 -0.91
C ILE A 505 -39.13 1.87 -1.57
N ASN A 506 -40.07 1.94 -2.50
CA ASN A 506 -40.54 3.19 -3.09
C ASN A 506 -41.99 3.39 -2.68
N GLU A 507 -42.31 4.55 -2.12
CA GLU A 507 -43.67 4.93 -1.73
C GLU A 507 -44.10 6.17 -2.50
N THR A 508 -45.27 6.10 -3.13
CA THR A 508 -45.84 7.20 -3.92
C THR A 508 -47.14 7.67 -3.30
N ALA A 509 -47.21 8.95 -2.95
CA ALA A 509 -48.44 9.57 -2.49
C ALA A 509 -49.37 9.84 -3.68
N LEU A 510 -50.59 9.32 -3.57
CA LEU A 510 -51.71 9.60 -4.45
C LEU A 510 -52.55 10.74 -3.92
N TRP A 511 -53.08 11.52 -4.84
CA TRP A 511 -53.80 12.75 -4.56
C TRP A 511 -55.05 12.84 -5.42
N ARG A 512 -56.19 13.09 -4.78
CA ARG A 512 -57.44 13.38 -5.50
C ARG A 512 -57.66 14.88 -5.63
N THR A 513 -58.46 15.25 -6.63
CA THR A 513 -58.88 16.64 -6.87
C THR A 513 -60.27 16.86 -6.29
N GLU A 514 -60.43 17.98 -5.58
CA GLU A 514 -61.74 18.52 -5.25
C GLU A 514 -61.92 19.92 -5.84
N TYR A 515 -63.15 20.24 -6.22
CA TYR A 515 -63.55 21.56 -6.69
C TYR A 515 -64.57 22.17 -5.74
N PHE A 516 -64.49 23.48 -5.55
CA PHE A 516 -65.41 24.23 -4.72
C PHE A 516 -66.63 24.64 -5.55
N LEU A 517 -67.81 24.32 -5.03
CA LEU A 517 -69.10 24.79 -5.53
C LEU A 517 -69.58 25.91 -4.62
N THR A 518 -69.86 27.07 -5.19
CA THR A 518 -70.46 28.20 -4.48
C THR A 518 -71.88 28.41 -4.97
N VAL A 519 -72.83 28.46 -4.04
CA VAL A 519 -74.20 28.91 -4.30
C VAL A 519 -74.36 30.32 -3.73
N ASP A 520 -74.40 31.31 -4.62
CA ASP A 520 -74.65 32.72 -4.31
C ASP A 520 -76.15 33.01 -4.41
N THR A 521 -76.69 33.75 -3.45
CA THR A 521 -78.09 34.14 -3.44
C THR A 521 -78.32 35.41 -2.63
N ASP A 522 -79.22 36.26 -3.12
CA ASP A 522 -79.65 37.46 -2.39
C ASP A 522 -80.70 37.10 -1.32
N TYR A 523 -81.43 36.00 -1.48
CA TYR A 523 -82.51 35.56 -0.58
C TYR A 523 -82.49 34.04 -0.35
N GLY A 524 -83.03 33.57 0.77
CA GLY A 524 -83.08 32.14 1.11
C GLY A 524 -81.77 31.58 1.68
N ASN A 525 -81.78 30.30 2.05
CA ASN A 525 -80.64 29.60 2.63
C ASN A 525 -80.27 28.39 1.76
N PRO A 526 -79.30 28.53 0.85
CA PRO A 526 -78.96 27.46 -0.07
C PRO A 526 -78.22 26.33 0.64
N SER A 527 -78.50 25.08 0.26
CA SER A 527 -77.64 23.93 0.54
C SER A 527 -76.79 23.59 -0.67
N GLY A 528 -75.68 22.87 -0.45
CA GLY A 528 -74.83 22.36 -1.54
C GLY A 528 -73.57 23.18 -1.83
N THR A 529 -73.34 24.31 -1.15
CA THR A 529 -72.03 24.99 -1.17
C THR A 529 -70.98 24.13 -0.45
N GLY A 530 -69.83 23.90 -1.07
CA GLY A 530 -68.76 23.12 -0.46
C GLY A 530 -67.75 22.54 -1.45
N TRP A 531 -66.84 21.72 -0.92
CA TRP A 531 -65.86 20.99 -1.71
C TRP A 531 -66.39 19.62 -2.12
N TYR A 532 -66.24 19.29 -3.40
CA TYR A 532 -66.72 18.04 -3.99
C TYR A 532 -65.59 17.36 -4.75
N ASN A 533 -65.49 16.02 -4.64
CA ASN A 533 -64.59 15.23 -5.48
C ASN A 533 -64.92 15.45 -6.95
N ILE A 534 -63.90 15.49 -7.80
CA ILE A 534 -64.10 15.55 -9.25
C ILE A 534 -65.07 14.44 -9.71
N SER A 535 -66.01 14.81 -10.58
CA SER A 535 -67.06 13.93 -11.11
C SER A 535 -68.08 13.40 -10.10
N SER A 536 -68.04 13.83 -8.84
CA SER A 536 -69.13 13.58 -7.89
C SER A 536 -70.36 14.46 -8.18
N THR A 537 -71.49 14.12 -7.59
CA THR A 537 -72.74 14.87 -7.72
C THR A 537 -73.02 15.70 -6.48
N ALA A 538 -73.35 16.98 -6.66
CA ALA A 538 -73.81 17.88 -5.63
C ALA A 538 -75.33 18.07 -5.73
N GLU A 539 -76.03 17.90 -4.62
CA GLU A 539 -77.45 18.26 -4.50
C GLU A 539 -77.56 19.68 -3.96
N ILE A 540 -78.23 20.55 -4.71
CA ILE A 540 -78.41 21.96 -4.38
C ILE A 540 -79.90 22.21 -4.21
N PHE A 541 -80.26 22.78 -3.07
CA PHE A 541 -81.62 23.14 -2.74
C PHE A 541 -81.67 24.56 -2.22
N ILE A 542 -82.73 25.28 -2.59
CA ILE A 542 -83.10 26.56 -2.01
C ILE A 542 -84.62 26.63 -1.88
N GLU A 543 -85.12 27.42 -0.93
CA GLU A 543 -86.56 27.61 -0.80
C GLU A 543 -87.15 28.20 -2.10
N SER A 544 -88.32 27.73 -2.54
CA SER A 544 -88.96 28.29 -3.74
C SER A 544 -89.59 29.66 -3.50
N VAL A 545 -89.90 29.98 -2.24
CA VAL A 545 -90.47 31.24 -1.79
C VAL A 545 -89.85 31.63 -0.46
N VAL A 546 -89.38 32.86 -0.36
CA VAL A 546 -88.85 33.46 0.89
C VAL A 546 -89.69 34.67 1.23
N TYR A 547 -90.22 34.71 2.45
CA TYR A 547 -91.00 35.85 2.93
C TYR A 547 -90.07 36.84 3.64
N GLU A 548 -89.93 38.05 3.07
CA GLU A 548 -89.28 39.16 3.77
C GLU A 548 -90.22 39.73 4.84
N SER A 549 -91.54 39.74 4.55
CA SER A 549 -92.59 40.10 5.50
C SER A 549 -93.91 39.41 5.10
N PRO A 550 -95.00 39.54 5.89
CA PRO A 550 -96.31 38.99 5.50
C PRO A 550 -96.88 39.55 4.18
N VAL A 551 -96.31 40.65 3.66
CA VAL A 551 -96.80 41.36 2.45
C VAL A 551 -95.74 41.53 1.35
N VAL A 552 -94.51 41.05 1.57
CA VAL A 552 -93.41 41.01 0.58
C VAL A 552 -92.82 39.62 0.55
N ARG A 553 -92.72 39.01 -0.64
CA ARG A 553 -92.05 37.72 -0.83
C ARG A 553 -91.15 37.74 -2.05
N HIS A 554 -90.11 36.92 -2.03
CA HIS A 554 -89.26 36.65 -3.17
C HIS A 554 -89.55 35.24 -3.67
N VAL A 555 -89.78 35.10 -4.97
CA VAL A 555 -90.09 33.83 -5.63
C VAL A 555 -88.92 33.43 -6.52
N PHE A 556 -88.37 32.25 -6.25
CA PHE A 556 -87.26 31.69 -7.00
C PHE A 556 -87.68 31.48 -8.47
N GLN A 557 -86.83 31.89 -9.41
CA GLN A 557 -87.09 31.81 -10.85
C GLN A 557 -86.22 30.78 -11.56
N GLY A 558 -85.09 30.43 -10.97
CA GLY A 558 -84.11 29.54 -11.56
C GLY A 558 -82.68 29.88 -11.18
N TRP A 559 -81.77 29.06 -11.66
CA TRP A 559 -80.33 29.20 -11.48
C TRP A 559 -79.68 29.87 -12.70
N ARG A 560 -78.60 30.63 -12.47
CA ARG A 560 -77.66 31.11 -13.50
C ARG A 560 -76.23 30.70 -13.14
N GLY A 561 -75.36 30.60 -14.14
CA GLY A 561 -73.94 30.23 -13.94
C GLY A 561 -73.49 28.96 -14.66
N GLY A 562 -73.99 28.70 -15.87
CA GLY A 562 -73.53 27.59 -16.74
C GLY A 562 -74.65 26.78 -17.40
N PHE A 563 -75.89 26.92 -16.92
CA PHE A 563 -77.11 26.34 -17.48
C PHE A 563 -78.33 27.11 -16.94
N GLU A 564 -79.51 26.88 -17.50
CA GLU A 564 -80.78 27.44 -17.00
C GLU A 564 -81.66 26.30 -16.49
N GLU A 565 -81.89 26.26 -15.19
CA GLU A 565 -82.79 25.29 -14.55
C GLU A 565 -83.77 26.02 -13.64
N LYS A 566 -85.05 25.65 -13.72
CA LYS A 566 -86.16 26.32 -13.00
C LYS A 566 -86.54 25.60 -11.72
N SER A 567 -86.11 24.35 -11.54
CA SER A 567 -86.28 23.63 -10.28
C SER A 567 -85.45 24.28 -9.17
N ASN A 568 -86.06 24.48 -8.00
CA ASN A 568 -85.37 24.95 -6.80
C ASN A 568 -84.57 23.83 -6.10
N ASN A 569 -84.65 22.60 -6.60
CA ASN A 569 -83.85 21.45 -6.21
C ASN A 569 -83.18 20.85 -7.46
N ILE A 570 -81.85 20.84 -7.51
CA ILE A 570 -81.07 20.37 -8.67
C ILE A 570 -79.93 19.47 -8.22
N THR A 571 -79.51 18.58 -9.12
CA THR A 571 -78.31 17.75 -8.95
C THR A 571 -77.32 18.05 -10.06
N LEU A 572 -76.09 18.40 -9.71
CA LEU A 572 -75.03 18.74 -10.67
C LEU A 572 -73.82 17.85 -10.52
N LYS A 573 -73.19 17.51 -11.64
CA LYS A 573 -71.88 16.86 -11.65
C LYS A 573 -70.79 17.93 -11.51
N VAL A 574 -69.89 17.76 -10.54
CA VAL A 574 -68.82 18.71 -10.26
C VAL A 574 -67.54 18.29 -10.98
N ASP A 575 -67.42 18.70 -12.25
CA ASP A 575 -66.24 18.42 -13.08
C ASP A 575 -65.24 19.59 -13.13
N ALA A 576 -65.62 20.75 -12.60
CA ALA A 576 -64.81 21.97 -12.45
C ALA A 576 -65.36 22.81 -11.28
N PRO A 577 -64.68 23.89 -10.84
CA PRO A 577 -65.23 24.86 -9.90
C PRO A 577 -66.51 25.49 -10.46
N ILE A 578 -67.56 25.58 -9.65
CA ILE A 578 -68.90 26.06 -10.07
C ILE A 578 -69.30 27.23 -9.18
N VAL A 579 -69.82 28.30 -9.80
CA VAL A 579 -70.50 29.39 -9.12
C VAL A 579 -71.92 29.48 -9.68
N LEU A 580 -72.89 29.15 -8.84
CA LEU A 580 -74.32 29.29 -9.16
C LEU A 580 -74.86 30.55 -8.50
N LYS A 581 -75.72 31.25 -9.22
CA LYS A 581 -76.50 32.36 -8.67
C LYS A 581 -77.99 32.05 -8.74
N ALA A 582 -78.67 32.09 -7.60
CA ALA A 582 -80.13 32.02 -7.55
C ALA A 582 -80.74 33.32 -8.06
N VAL A 583 -81.74 33.21 -8.94
CA VAL A 583 -82.46 34.35 -9.49
C VAL A 583 -83.83 34.44 -8.84
N TRP A 584 -84.20 35.65 -8.40
CA TRP A 584 -85.41 35.91 -7.65
C TRP A 584 -86.24 37.00 -8.30
N ASN A 585 -87.55 36.82 -8.26
CA ASN A 585 -88.53 37.87 -8.50
C ASN A 585 -89.10 38.35 -7.18
N THR A 586 -89.29 39.65 -7.03
CA THR A 586 -90.00 40.20 -5.87
C THR A 586 -91.48 40.32 -6.19
N GLU A 587 -92.33 39.84 -5.30
CA GLU A 587 -93.78 39.97 -5.37
C GLU A 587 -94.32 40.70 -4.15
N TYR A 588 -95.33 41.53 -4.39
CA TYR A 588 -96.01 42.31 -3.37
C TYR A 588 -97.45 41.84 -3.22
N TYR A 589 -97.92 41.79 -1.98
CA TYR A 589 -99.31 41.43 -1.69
C TYR A 589 -100.22 42.65 -1.87
N LEU A 590 -101.26 42.49 -2.68
CA LEU A 590 -102.38 43.40 -2.78
C LEU A 590 -103.50 42.94 -1.82
N ASN A 591 -103.69 43.69 -0.75
CA ASN A 591 -104.78 43.47 0.20
C ASN A 591 -106.02 44.24 -0.26
N VAL A 592 -107.00 43.54 -0.81
CA VAL A 592 -108.29 44.10 -1.21
C VAL A 592 -109.31 43.68 -0.18
N SER A 593 -109.96 44.65 0.46
CA SER A 593 -111.00 44.37 1.44
C SER A 593 -112.23 45.24 1.23
N SER A 594 -113.37 44.75 1.70
CA SER A 594 -114.63 45.47 1.68
C SER A 594 -115.45 45.06 2.88
N GLU A 595 -116.12 46.03 3.51
CA GLU A 595 -117.13 45.74 4.53
C GLU A 595 -118.39 45.12 3.91
N TYR A 596 -118.73 45.50 2.67
CA TYR A 596 -119.91 45.03 1.94
C TYR A 596 -119.55 44.56 0.54
N GLY A 597 -120.13 43.44 0.09
CA GLY A 597 -119.85 42.87 -1.22
C GLY A 597 -118.58 42.00 -1.28
N GLU A 598 -118.50 41.17 -2.32
CA GLU A 598 -117.41 40.20 -2.50
C GLU A 598 -116.27 40.82 -3.30
N VAL A 599 -115.08 40.87 -2.71
CA VAL A 599 -113.88 41.39 -3.36
C VAL A 599 -113.14 40.32 -4.17
N TRP A 600 -112.49 40.72 -5.25
CA TRP A 600 -111.60 39.88 -6.05
C TRP A 600 -110.35 40.66 -6.46
N GLY A 601 -109.29 39.93 -6.85
CA GLY A 601 -108.01 40.53 -7.24
C GLY A 601 -107.06 40.84 -6.08
N GLY A 602 -107.36 40.35 -4.86
CA GLY A 602 -106.36 40.30 -3.80
C GLY A 602 -105.41 39.12 -4.00
N GLY A 603 -104.13 39.30 -3.70
CA GLY A 603 -103.12 38.26 -3.95
C GLY A 603 -101.71 38.81 -4.14
N TRP A 604 -100.80 37.91 -4.56
CA TRP A 604 -99.41 38.26 -4.85
C TRP A 604 -99.24 38.64 -6.31
N TYR A 605 -98.53 39.74 -6.54
CA TYR A 605 -98.27 40.28 -7.87
C TYR A 605 -96.79 40.62 -8.02
N LEU A 606 -96.22 40.35 -9.18
CA LEU A 606 -94.83 40.68 -9.51
C LEU A 606 -94.58 42.19 -9.39
N ASN A 607 -93.41 42.56 -8.87
CA ASN A 607 -92.98 43.95 -8.85
C ASN A 607 -93.10 44.59 -10.25
N ASN A 608 -93.67 45.79 -10.30
CA ASN A 608 -94.00 46.55 -11.51
C ASN A 608 -95.04 45.90 -12.44
N SER A 609 -95.75 44.84 -12.01
CA SER A 609 -96.90 44.31 -12.74
C SER A 609 -98.19 45.07 -12.41
N TYR A 610 -99.22 44.89 -13.24
CA TYR A 610 -100.55 45.46 -13.03
C TYR A 610 -101.46 44.44 -12.35
N ALA A 611 -102.03 44.82 -11.21
CA ALA A 611 -103.04 44.04 -10.50
C ALA A 611 -104.44 44.58 -10.79
N SER A 612 -105.31 43.73 -11.34
CA SER A 612 -106.73 44.04 -11.52
C SER A 612 -107.51 43.58 -10.29
N PHE A 613 -108.31 44.48 -9.71
CA PHE A 613 -109.15 44.19 -8.56
C PHE A 613 -110.53 44.82 -8.69
N GLY A 614 -111.48 44.33 -7.91
CA GLY A 614 -112.82 44.86 -7.90
C GLY A 614 -113.67 44.33 -6.76
N VAL A 615 -114.87 44.89 -6.64
CA VAL A 615 -115.87 44.47 -5.66
C VAL A 615 -117.21 44.26 -6.35
N LYS A 616 -117.81 43.11 -6.11
CA LYS A 616 -119.17 42.81 -6.54
C LYS A 616 -120.13 43.36 -5.49
N PRO A 617 -121.09 44.25 -5.85
CA PRO A 617 -122.05 44.79 -4.88
C PRO A 617 -122.79 43.69 -4.13
N PRO A 618 -123.11 43.89 -2.84
CA PRO A 618 -123.87 42.92 -2.07
C PRO A 618 -125.26 42.68 -2.69
N PRO A 619 -125.83 41.48 -2.54
CA PRO A 619 -127.21 41.21 -2.95
C PRO A 619 -128.19 42.17 -2.24
N PHE A 620 -129.35 42.38 -2.87
CA PHE A 620 -130.31 43.42 -2.51
C PHE A 620 -130.63 43.47 -1.00
N HIS A 621 -130.50 44.66 -0.40
CA HIS A 621 -130.77 44.91 1.01
C HIS A 621 -131.81 46.03 1.14
N ILE A 622 -132.56 46.07 2.25
CA ILE A 622 -133.66 47.03 2.48
C ILE A 622 -133.17 48.49 2.40
N ILE A 623 -131.90 48.73 2.75
CA ILE A 623 -131.18 49.97 2.46
C ILE A 623 -130.02 49.60 1.52
N PRO A 624 -130.04 50.02 0.25
CA PRO A 624 -128.97 49.70 -0.68
C PRO A 624 -127.66 50.40 -0.28
N TYR A 625 -126.55 49.69 -0.43
CA TYR A 625 -125.21 50.26 -0.28
C TYR A 625 -124.73 50.73 -1.66
N VAL A 626 -124.33 52.00 -1.75
CA VAL A 626 -123.74 52.59 -2.96
C VAL A 626 -122.24 52.65 -2.77
N PHE A 627 -121.52 52.06 -3.71
CA PHE A 627 -120.07 52.12 -3.78
C PHE A 627 -119.61 53.56 -3.98
N GLU A 628 -118.78 54.08 -3.09
CA GLU A 628 -118.28 55.46 -3.16
C GLU A 628 -116.92 55.55 -3.85
N GLY A 629 -116.16 54.47 -3.80
CA GLY A 629 -114.81 54.39 -4.34
C GLY A 629 -113.93 53.46 -3.52
N TRP A 630 -112.73 53.25 -4.05
CA TRP A 630 -111.61 52.65 -3.34
C TRP A 630 -110.83 53.73 -2.57
N GLU A 631 -110.39 53.40 -1.36
CA GLU A 631 -109.45 54.21 -0.57
C GLU A 631 -108.23 53.36 -0.14
N GLY A 632 -107.16 54.02 0.33
CA GLY A 632 -105.91 53.39 0.72
C GLY A 632 -104.78 53.87 -0.19
N ASP A 633 -104.07 52.93 -0.81
CA ASP A 633 -102.93 53.25 -1.70
C ASP A 633 -103.35 53.70 -3.11
N PHE A 634 -104.65 53.69 -3.41
CA PHE A 634 -105.19 54.11 -4.70
C PHE A 634 -106.64 54.57 -4.55
N TYR A 635 -107.01 55.67 -5.22
CA TYR A 635 -108.35 56.24 -5.18
C TYR A 635 -109.02 56.18 -6.55
N PHE A 636 -110.11 55.43 -6.65
CA PHE A 636 -110.84 55.24 -7.91
C PHE A 636 -112.33 54.99 -7.65
N ARG A 637 -113.22 55.46 -8.52
CA ARG A 637 -114.69 55.40 -8.30
C ARG A 637 -115.40 54.27 -9.05
N ASN A 638 -114.69 53.51 -9.87
CA ASN A 638 -115.26 52.37 -10.57
C ASN A 638 -115.23 51.10 -9.69
N LEU A 639 -116.21 50.21 -9.89
CA LEU A 639 -116.31 48.93 -9.17
C LEU A 639 -115.10 48.01 -9.43
N ASN A 640 -114.37 48.22 -10.52
CA ASN A 640 -113.11 47.56 -10.85
C ASN A 640 -112.03 48.61 -11.19
N ALA A 641 -110.77 48.28 -10.91
CA ALA A 641 -109.62 49.13 -11.18
C ALA A 641 -108.35 48.30 -11.39
N THR A 642 -107.31 48.93 -11.94
CA THR A 642 -105.96 48.38 -12.03
C THR A 642 -104.98 49.26 -11.26
N ILE A 643 -104.02 48.65 -10.59
CA ILE A 643 -102.95 49.32 -9.86
C ILE A 643 -101.59 48.72 -10.22
N VAL A 644 -100.56 49.56 -10.33
CA VAL A 644 -99.18 49.10 -10.50
C VAL A 644 -98.64 48.65 -9.14
N MET A 645 -98.02 47.48 -9.12
CA MET A 645 -97.46 46.87 -7.92
C MET A 645 -95.97 47.21 -7.78
N ASP A 646 -95.67 48.47 -7.46
CA ASP A 646 -94.31 48.97 -7.16
C ASP A 646 -93.92 48.83 -5.66
N GLY A 647 -94.84 48.33 -4.85
CA GLY A 647 -94.71 48.01 -3.42
C GLY A 647 -95.96 47.28 -2.93
N PRO A 648 -96.03 46.83 -1.66
CA PRO A 648 -97.26 46.33 -1.05
C PRO A 648 -98.38 47.35 -1.16
N LYS A 649 -99.60 46.90 -1.49
CA LYS A 649 -100.76 47.78 -1.67
C LYS A 649 -101.93 47.30 -0.84
N LYS A 650 -102.71 48.24 -0.31
CA LYS A 650 -103.97 48.01 0.39
C LYS A 650 -105.03 48.94 -0.18
N VAL A 651 -106.13 48.34 -0.60
CA VAL A 651 -107.30 49.05 -1.12
C VAL A 651 -108.55 48.56 -0.41
N VAL A 652 -109.35 49.51 0.06
CA VAL A 652 -110.57 49.24 0.83
C VAL A 652 -111.75 49.85 0.09
N ALA A 653 -112.74 49.03 -0.26
CA ALA A 653 -113.98 49.51 -0.86
C ALA A 653 -114.81 50.27 0.18
N LYS A 654 -115.15 51.51 -0.13
CA LYS A 654 -116.02 52.35 0.70
C LYS A 654 -117.43 52.37 0.15
N TRP A 655 -118.37 52.37 1.10
CA TRP A 655 -119.80 52.30 0.82
C TRP A 655 -120.53 53.34 1.66
N ARG A 656 -121.51 54.01 1.04
CA ARG A 656 -122.52 54.76 1.78
C ARG A 656 -123.85 54.03 1.72
N ARG A 657 -124.65 54.22 2.75
CA ARG A 657 -126.06 53.84 2.73
C ARG A 657 -126.82 54.82 1.86
N ASP A 658 -127.56 54.30 0.89
CA ASP A 658 -128.42 55.09 0.03
C ASP A 658 -129.84 55.09 0.58
N TYR A 659 -130.18 56.21 1.23
CA TYR A 659 -131.49 56.46 1.80
C TYR A 659 -132.46 57.10 0.81
N THR A 660 -132.08 57.33 -0.46
CA THR A 660 -132.95 58.01 -1.43
C THR A 660 -134.29 57.29 -1.62
N TRP A 661 -134.29 55.96 -1.66
CA TRP A 661 -135.52 55.16 -1.74
C TRP A 661 -136.38 55.25 -0.48
N VAL A 662 -135.76 55.26 0.72
CA VAL A 662 -136.45 55.46 1.99
C VAL A 662 -137.01 56.88 2.09
N ALA A 663 -136.26 57.89 1.62
CA ALA A 663 -136.70 59.28 1.54
C ALA A 663 -137.87 59.44 0.56
N LEU A 664 -137.85 58.77 -0.59
CA LEU A 664 -138.96 58.78 -1.56
C LEU A 664 -140.22 58.07 -1.00
N ILE A 665 -140.08 56.95 -0.29
CA ILE A 665 -141.21 56.32 0.43
C ILE A 665 -141.72 57.25 1.53
N SER A 666 -140.83 57.89 2.30
CA SER A 666 -141.21 58.82 3.37
C SER A 666 -141.95 60.04 2.82
N ILE A 667 -141.48 60.61 1.71
CA ILE A 667 -142.14 61.70 0.98
C ILE A 667 -143.48 61.23 0.41
N SER A 668 -143.56 60.01 -0.15
CA SER A 668 -144.81 59.41 -0.63
C SER A 668 -145.83 59.20 0.50
N ILE A 669 -145.41 58.69 1.67
CA ILE A 669 -146.26 58.53 2.86
C ILE A 669 -146.74 59.90 3.37
N ILE A 670 -145.88 60.92 3.43
CA ILE A 670 -146.26 62.28 3.80
C ILE A 670 -147.28 62.86 2.82
N ILE A 671 -147.07 62.71 1.50
CA ILE A 671 -148.02 63.16 0.47
C ILE A 671 -149.36 62.43 0.61
N THR A 672 -149.35 61.12 0.86
CA THR A 672 -150.57 60.31 1.02
C THR A 672 -151.33 60.68 2.30
N CYS A 673 -150.64 60.92 3.42
CA CYS A 673 -151.26 61.41 4.65
C CYS A 673 -151.84 62.83 4.51
N THR A 674 -151.22 63.70 3.69
CA THR A 674 -151.69 65.07 3.46
C THR A 674 -152.96 65.10 2.59
N ILE A 675 -153.07 64.21 1.59
CA ILE A 675 -154.26 64.09 0.73
C ILE A 675 -155.47 63.55 1.50
N VAL A 676 -155.27 62.64 2.46
CA VAL A 676 -156.37 62.11 3.30
C VAL A 676 -156.87 63.14 4.33
N TYR A 677 -156.00 64.05 4.80
CA TYR A 677 -156.38 65.05 5.82
C TYR A 677 -157.22 66.20 5.26
N TYR A 678 -157.06 66.55 3.98
CA TYR A 678 -157.81 67.65 3.33
C TYR A 678 -159.06 67.19 2.54
N GLY A 679 -159.35 65.88 2.54
CA GLY A 679 -160.48 65.29 1.80
C GLY A 679 -161.72 64.94 2.63
N ARG A 680 -161.85 65.45 3.86
CA ARG A 680 -163.03 65.26 4.73
C ARG A 680 -163.77 66.55 5.00
#